data_AF-A0A7L3YE01-F1
#
_entry.id   AF-A0A7L3YE01-F1
#
_cell.length_a   1.000
_cell.length_b   1.000
_cell.length_c   1.000
_cell.angle_alpha   90.00
_cell.angle_beta   90.00
_cell.angle_gamma   90.00
#
_symmetry.space_group_name_H-M   'P 1'
#
loop_
_entity.id
_entity.type
_entity.pdbx_description
1 polymer ?
#
loop_
_entity_poly.entity_id
_entity_poly.type
_entity_poly.pdbx_seq_one_letter_code
_entity_poly.pdbx_strand_id
1 'polypeptide(L)'
;TDLRPLDILSEVVPTGRLARGMRVFQVQGLRGFQLATSRPRALGFPASRLFVHCDRFPEEFSIIVTLRVLSVPAKRNEYVFTLMAEESPSVLVGLRYAPDKLHFLFWSQERAGGWQTRVTFPNVSLSDNQWHTLILAVSGQSFSLTVDCGIPKDVVVETPFPASLSVKRASFYLGNRRRRKGVFTGLLRQLVLLPGADATPRICTAMNFKVATLSVPTVLQDLPAKPASNEVLKYPYETDTKVTLGSRPPCNKQEKAKFWFNASRRGLYLCNGSTWISMLEVKQRLDYVEEYQNLVTNSETMGVEVFTIPKVGLFAATANRYTPPGSAIYKWTDGKFVPYQNIPTYQAQSWKYFTIGKKVTWEQAASVFDGDGGSKASLATSWGGNQSLANSLATCWQIFAYSFSSGCTVCLSFPGNNHNIDSVIYRWNPRTGLFETNQTIPTSGAYDWEFFTIGPYSFLAVANTFNGTSTKIYSHIYIWLSGSFQLFQSILTFGAADWEVFRIGDRVFLAVANSHSYNSGMPAPSNFYAINSSIYELNITAQMFVKFQDLLTYSALDWEFFSVGDDSFLVVANSFDGFTFSVNSIIYRWQGYEGFVAAHHLPTVGCRDWEAFHTTEGSYLLYSSAKEPLSKVLKLKTT
;
A
#
# COMPACT_ATOMS: atom_id res chain seq x y z
N THR A 1 13.14 -4.02 -0.82
CA THR A 1 14.50 -3.56 -0.41
C THR A 1 14.49 -2.09 -0.02
N ASP A 2 14.59 -1.76 1.27
CA ASP A 2 14.72 -0.35 1.70
C ASP A 2 16.10 0.18 1.33
N LEU A 3 16.14 1.10 0.37
CA LEU A 3 17.36 1.80 0.00
C LEU A 3 17.82 2.64 1.19
N ARG A 4 18.97 2.28 1.77
CA ARG A 4 19.53 2.93 2.95
C ARG A 4 19.91 4.38 2.64
N PRO A 5 19.76 5.32 3.59
CA PRO A 5 20.25 6.68 3.44
C PRO A 5 21.77 6.68 3.17
N LEU A 6 22.21 7.42 2.16
CA LEU A 6 23.61 7.59 1.78
C LEU A 6 24.15 8.87 2.41
N ASP A 7 24.94 8.73 3.47
CA ASP A 7 25.53 9.86 4.20
C ASP A 7 26.77 10.40 3.46
N ILE A 8 26.52 11.37 2.57
CA ILE A 8 27.54 12.05 1.78
C ILE A 8 28.57 12.77 2.68
N LEU A 9 28.16 13.24 3.86
CA LEU A 9 29.04 13.97 4.77
C LEU A 9 30.03 13.04 5.48
N SER A 10 29.59 11.84 5.83
CA SER A 10 30.42 10.81 6.48
C SER A 10 31.54 10.28 5.58
N GLU A 11 31.35 10.25 4.25
CA GLU A 11 32.37 9.78 3.29
C GLU A 11 33.65 10.63 3.26
N VAL A 12 33.56 11.90 3.67
CA VAL A 12 34.71 12.81 3.76
C VAL A 12 35.35 12.76 5.14
N VAL A 13 34.78 12.04 6.11
CA VAL A 13 35.28 11.91 7.48
C VAL A 13 35.49 10.44 7.82
N PRO A 14 36.63 9.84 7.44
CA PRO A 14 36.93 8.46 7.79
C PRO A 14 36.97 8.28 9.32
N THR A 15 36.52 7.12 9.77
CA THR A 15 36.42 6.71 11.18
C THR A 15 37.65 7.14 12.00
N GLY A 16 37.46 8.15 12.85
CA GLY A 16 38.44 8.58 13.87
C GLY A 16 39.42 9.68 13.48
N ARG A 17 39.45 10.20 12.24
CA ARG A 17 40.31 11.35 11.87
C ARG A 17 39.58 12.38 11.01
N LEU A 18 39.56 13.64 11.45
CA LEU A 18 39.06 14.78 10.66
C LEU A 18 39.85 14.90 9.36
N ALA A 19 39.15 15.00 8.22
CA ALA A 19 39.81 15.29 6.95
C ALA A 19 40.55 16.64 6.99
N ARG A 20 41.67 16.71 6.27
CA ARG A 20 42.46 17.94 6.12
C ARG A 20 41.60 19.03 5.48
N GLY A 21 41.19 20.01 6.29
CA GLY A 21 40.32 21.10 5.85
C GLY A 21 38.90 21.08 6.45
N MET A 22 38.64 20.30 7.49
CA MET A 22 37.40 20.39 8.28
C MET A 22 37.72 20.75 9.73
N ARG A 23 36.90 21.62 10.32
CA ARG A 23 36.95 21.95 11.75
C ARG A 23 35.57 21.71 12.36
N VAL A 24 35.52 21.14 13.55
CA VAL A 24 34.27 20.96 14.30
C VAL A 24 34.03 22.22 15.12
N PHE A 25 32.85 22.81 14.99
CA PHE A 25 32.38 23.88 15.86
C PHE A 25 31.11 23.44 16.57
N GLN A 26 30.94 23.87 17.82
CA GLN A 26 29.73 23.67 18.58
C GLN A 26 29.01 25.01 18.74
N VAL A 27 27.74 25.07 18.33
CA VAL A 27 26.92 26.27 18.42
C VAL A 27 25.49 25.87 18.80
N GLN A 28 24.94 26.52 19.84
CA GLN A 28 23.61 26.21 20.40
C GLN A 28 23.47 24.74 20.81
N GLY A 29 24.52 24.17 21.41
CA GLY A 29 24.53 22.77 21.85
C GLY A 29 24.87 21.76 20.75
N LEU A 30 24.77 22.13 19.48
CA LEU A 30 24.95 21.23 18.34
C LEU A 30 26.32 21.37 17.68
N ARG A 31 26.89 20.24 17.24
CA ARG A 31 28.17 20.19 16.52
C ARG A 31 27.96 20.19 15.00
N GLY A 32 28.78 20.93 14.27
CA GLY A 32 28.83 20.89 12.82
C GLY A 32 30.20 21.20 12.27
N PHE A 33 30.41 20.86 11.00
CA PHE A 33 31.67 21.09 10.30
C PHE A 33 31.71 22.46 9.65
N GLN A 34 32.77 23.20 9.94
CA GLN A 34 33.22 24.32 9.11
C GLN A 34 34.18 23.78 8.04
N LEU A 35 33.87 24.07 6.78
CA LEU A 35 34.65 23.64 5.62
C LEU A 35 35.75 24.67 5.31
N ALA A 36 37.00 24.25 5.23
CA ALA A 36 38.14 25.14 5.00
C ALA A 36 38.24 25.56 3.53
N THR A 37 38.48 26.86 3.32
CA THR A 37 38.51 27.51 2.00
C THR A 37 39.84 27.33 1.24
N SER A 38 40.89 26.84 1.90
CA SER A 38 42.27 26.87 1.38
C SER A 38 42.56 25.81 0.30
N ARG A 39 41.89 24.64 0.36
CA ARG A 39 42.09 23.50 -0.56
C ARG A 39 40.75 22.84 -1.00
N PRO A 40 40.05 23.39 -2.01
CA PRO A 40 38.73 22.90 -2.45
C PRO A 40 38.70 21.42 -2.86
N ARG A 41 39.81 20.89 -3.41
CA ARG A 41 39.92 19.48 -3.82
C ARG A 41 40.07 18.51 -2.66
N ALA A 42 40.41 18.98 -1.45
CA ALA A 42 40.62 18.12 -0.28
C ALA A 42 39.31 17.59 0.33
N LEU A 43 38.17 18.22 0.00
CA LEU A 43 36.84 17.88 0.50
C LEU A 43 36.01 17.18 -0.58
N GLY A 44 36.63 16.28 -1.33
CA GLY A 44 35.95 15.52 -2.37
C GLY A 44 36.35 14.07 -2.40
N PHE A 45 35.46 13.24 -2.94
CA PHE A 45 35.60 11.78 -3.03
C PHE A 45 34.88 11.26 -4.28
N PRO A 46 35.33 10.14 -4.86
CA PRO A 46 34.72 9.60 -6.07
C PRO A 46 33.31 9.07 -5.78
N ALA A 47 32.39 9.29 -6.72
CA ALA A 47 30.99 8.86 -6.60
C ALA A 47 30.86 7.34 -6.43
N SER A 48 31.81 6.56 -6.95
CA SER A 48 31.86 5.10 -6.81
C SER A 48 31.93 4.59 -5.36
N ARG A 49 32.21 5.45 -4.37
CA ARG A 49 32.08 5.08 -2.95
C ARG A 49 30.63 4.93 -2.50
N LEU A 50 29.73 5.74 -3.04
CA LEU A 50 28.29 5.68 -2.74
C LEU A 50 27.53 4.84 -3.77
N PHE A 51 27.98 4.88 -5.02
CA PHE A 51 27.38 4.22 -6.18
C PHE A 51 28.17 2.96 -6.55
N VAL A 52 28.25 1.99 -5.65
CA VAL A 52 29.12 0.80 -5.80
C VAL A 52 28.63 -0.18 -6.85
N HIS A 53 27.31 -0.39 -6.93
CA HIS A 53 26.69 -1.41 -7.79
C HIS A 53 26.02 -0.83 -9.03
N CYS A 54 25.81 0.48 -9.09
CA CYS A 54 25.11 1.15 -10.18
C CYS A 54 25.67 2.57 -10.37
N ASP A 55 26.30 2.83 -11.51
CA ASP A 55 26.87 4.13 -11.88
C ASP A 55 25.80 5.14 -12.34
N ARG A 56 24.57 5.06 -11.84
CA ARG A 56 23.48 6.00 -12.16
C ARG A 56 22.95 6.70 -10.92
N PHE A 57 22.69 8.00 -11.05
CA PHE A 57 21.98 8.76 -10.03
C PHE A 57 20.50 8.36 -10.02
N PRO A 58 19.86 8.20 -8.84
CA PRO A 58 18.44 7.85 -8.77
C PRO A 58 17.55 8.87 -9.48
N GLU A 59 16.50 8.41 -10.15
CA GLU A 59 15.50 9.25 -10.81
C GLU A 59 14.60 9.96 -9.79
N GLU A 60 14.30 9.26 -8.69
CA GLU A 60 13.52 9.78 -7.57
C GLU A 60 14.35 9.73 -6.28
N PHE A 61 14.49 10.87 -5.61
CA PHE A 61 15.34 10.99 -4.43
C PHE A 61 15.00 12.21 -3.59
N SER A 62 15.51 12.18 -2.36
CA SER A 62 15.49 13.30 -1.44
C SER A 62 16.91 13.64 -0.99
N ILE A 63 17.23 14.93 -0.95
CA ILE A 63 18.46 15.44 -0.34
C ILE A 63 18.12 16.16 0.95
N ILE A 64 18.72 15.69 2.04
CA ILE A 64 18.50 16.24 3.37
C ILE A 64 19.76 16.96 3.82
N VAL A 65 19.61 18.22 4.19
CA VAL A 65 20.73 19.09 4.60
C VAL A 65 20.41 19.80 5.89
N THR A 66 21.22 19.61 6.93
CA THR A 66 21.15 20.44 8.15
C THR A 66 22.35 21.36 8.18
N LEU A 67 22.10 22.65 8.10
CA LEU A 67 23.15 23.66 7.96
C LEU A 67 22.84 24.92 8.77
N ARG A 68 23.88 25.72 8.98
CA ARG A 68 23.79 27.05 9.57
C ARG A 68 24.51 28.03 8.66
N VAL A 69 23.78 28.96 8.06
CA VAL A 69 24.36 29.93 7.14
C VAL A 69 24.75 31.19 7.90
N LEU A 70 25.99 31.62 7.73
CA LEU A 70 26.46 32.92 8.21
C LEU A 70 26.01 34.01 7.21
N SER A 71 25.86 35.27 7.65
CA SER A 71 25.46 36.37 6.77
C SER A 71 26.31 36.43 5.48
N VAL A 72 25.69 36.15 4.34
CA VAL A 72 26.36 36.10 3.02
C VAL A 72 26.26 37.46 2.33
N PRO A 73 27.36 38.01 1.78
CA PRO A 73 27.29 39.24 1.00
C PRO A 73 26.34 39.10 -0.20
N ALA A 74 25.53 40.13 -0.49
CA ALA A 74 24.45 40.11 -1.49
C ALA A 74 24.86 39.67 -2.92
N LYS A 75 26.17 39.64 -3.24
CA LYS A 75 26.72 39.26 -4.56
C LYS A 75 27.38 37.88 -4.60
N ARG A 76 27.27 37.06 -3.55
CA ARG A 76 27.99 35.79 -3.44
C ARG A 76 27.03 34.59 -3.48
N ASN A 77 27.33 33.64 -4.37
CA ASN A 77 26.65 32.35 -4.42
C ASN A 77 27.57 31.29 -3.83
N GLU A 78 27.05 30.44 -2.96
CA GLU A 78 27.79 29.40 -2.26
C GLU A 78 27.24 28.02 -2.61
N TYR A 79 28.10 27.03 -2.83
CA TYR A 79 27.69 25.66 -3.12
C TYR A 79 27.71 24.84 -1.85
N VAL A 80 26.57 24.27 -1.45
CA VAL A 80 26.50 23.36 -0.30
C VAL A 80 27.21 22.05 -0.64
N PHE A 81 26.94 21.50 -1.83
CA PHE A 81 27.69 20.38 -2.40
C PHE A 81 27.57 20.41 -3.94
N THR A 82 28.50 19.73 -4.61
CA THR A 82 28.39 19.45 -6.04
C THR A 82 28.87 18.03 -6.36
N LEU A 83 28.27 17.43 -7.38
CA LEU A 83 28.74 16.25 -8.08
C LEU A 83 29.26 16.71 -9.43
N MET A 84 30.54 16.49 -9.70
CA MET A 84 31.20 16.98 -10.92
C MET A 84 31.79 15.82 -11.70
N ALA A 85 31.74 15.89 -13.03
CA ALA A 85 32.52 15.00 -13.88
C ALA A 85 34.03 15.27 -13.68
N GLU A 86 34.86 14.23 -13.71
CA GLU A 86 36.30 14.38 -13.48
C GLU A 86 37.00 15.15 -14.60
N GLU A 87 36.65 14.83 -15.84
CA GLU A 87 37.31 15.31 -17.06
C GLU A 87 36.76 16.66 -17.56
N SER A 88 35.64 17.14 -17.01
CA SER A 88 35.03 18.42 -17.41
C SER A 88 34.74 19.33 -16.19
N PRO A 89 34.60 20.66 -16.39
CA PRO A 89 34.19 21.56 -15.31
C PRO A 89 32.67 21.52 -15.04
N SER A 90 31.94 20.59 -15.66
CA SER A 90 30.48 20.50 -15.58
C SER A 90 30.02 19.98 -14.22
N VAL A 91 28.99 20.62 -13.67
CA VAL A 91 28.30 20.18 -12.45
C VAL A 91 27.12 19.31 -12.89
N LEU A 92 27.17 18.03 -12.55
CA LEU A 92 26.13 17.05 -12.87
C LEU A 92 24.92 17.20 -11.95
N VAL A 93 25.17 17.38 -10.65
CA VAL A 93 24.16 17.69 -9.62
C VAL A 93 24.76 18.68 -8.64
N GLY A 94 24.00 19.63 -8.13
CA GLY A 94 24.49 20.51 -7.07
C GLY A 94 23.43 21.36 -6.41
N LEU A 95 23.65 21.65 -5.15
CA LEU A 95 22.80 22.56 -4.37
C LEU A 95 23.55 23.86 -4.11
N ARG A 96 23.00 24.96 -4.60
CA ARG A 96 23.63 26.29 -4.56
C ARG A 96 22.73 27.27 -3.81
N TYR A 97 23.26 27.83 -2.75
CA TYR A 97 22.65 28.88 -1.96
C TYR A 97 23.01 30.28 -2.50
N ALA A 98 22.03 31.15 -2.52
CA ALA A 98 22.15 32.58 -2.78
C ALA A 98 21.27 33.33 -1.75
N PRO A 99 21.47 34.65 -1.54
CA PRO A 99 20.61 35.42 -0.64
C PRO A 99 19.12 35.23 -0.97
N ASP A 100 18.35 34.75 0.01
CA ASP A 100 16.92 34.42 -0.06
C ASP A 100 16.51 33.43 -1.17
N LYS A 101 17.46 32.68 -1.74
CA LYS A 101 17.19 31.74 -2.84
C LYS A 101 18.01 30.47 -2.70
N LEU A 102 17.36 29.34 -2.95
CA LEU A 102 18.04 28.05 -3.09
C LEU A 102 17.91 27.58 -4.54
N HIS A 103 19.01 27.14 -5.12
CA HIS A 103 19.04 26.61 -6.48
C HIS A 103 19.46 25.15 -6.49
N PHE A 104 18.63 24.31 -7.08
CA PHE A 104 19.02 22.95 -7.44
C PHE A 104 19.46 22.91 -8.89
N LEU A 105 20.63 22.34 -9.14
CA LEU A 105 21.28 22.29 -10.45
C LEU A 105 21.44 20.85 -10.87
N PHE A 106 21.07 20.52 -12.11
CA PHE A 106 21.34 19.22 -12.69
C PHE A 106 21.68 19.32 -14.18
N TRP A 107 22.40 18.33 -14.70
CA TRP A 107 22.78 18.25 -16.11
C TRP A 107 21.71 17.51 -16.90
N SER A 108 21.18 18.11 -17.97
CA SER A 108 20.18 17.51 -18.88
C SER A 108 20.78 17.22 -20.25
N GLN A 109 20.35 16.12 -20.88
CA GLN A 109 20.88 15.60 -22.15
C GLN A 109 19.75 15.23 -23.11
N GLU A 110 18.97 16.21 -23.58
CA GLU A 110 17.88 15.96 -24.53
C GLU A 110 18.18 16.36 -25.99
N ARG A 111 19.22 17.16 -26.28
CA ARG A 111 19.66 17.46 -27.67
C ARG A 111 21.19 17.54 -27.77
N ALA A 112 21.73 17.40 -28.97
CA ALA A 112 23.17 17.36 -29.26
C ALA A 112 23.92 18.56 -28.63
N GLY A 113 24.47 18.33 -27.43
CA GLY A 113 25.02 19.35 -26.53
C GLY A 113 24.22 19.43 -25.24
N GLY A 114 24.61 18.68 -24.21
CA GLY A 114 23.97 18.77 -22.89
C GLY A 114 24.10 20.17 -22.28
N TRP A 115 23.11 20.58 -21.49
CA TRP A 115 23.11 21.86 -20.78
C TRP A 115 22.77 21.66 -19.29
N GLN A 116 23.01 22.70 -18.49
CA GLN A 116 22.71 22.68 -17.06
C GLN A 116 21.33 23.32 -16.79
N THR A 117 20.42 22.54 -16.24
CA THR A 117 19.10 23.01 -15.77
C THR A 117 19.20 23.54 -14.34
N ARG A 118 18.44 24.60 -14.03
CA ARG A 118 18.42 25.26 -12.72
C ARG A 118 16.99 25.45 -12.22
N VAL A 119 16.64 24.72 -11.17
CA VAL A 119 15.40 24.92 -10.39
C VAL A 119 15.67 25.96 -9.29
N THR A 120 14.80 26.93 -9.12
CA THR A 120 15.00 28.03 -8.16
C THR A 120 13.83 28.11 -7.18
N PHE A 121 14.14 28.01 -5.89
CA PHE A 121 13.19 28.21 -4.80
C PHE A 121 13.38 29.62 -4.23
N PRO A 122 12.44 30.55 -4.44
CA PRO A 122 12.51 31.91 -3.90
C PRO A 122 12.08 31.97 -2.42
N ASN A 123 12.44 33.08 -1.77
CA ASN A 123 12.06 33.41 -0.39
C ASN A 123 12.54 32.36 0.63
N VAL A 124 13.77 31.86 0.46
CA VAL A 124 14.40 30.86 1.35
C VAL A 124 15.44 31.58 2.21
N SER A 125 15.02 32.07 3.37
CA SER A 125 15.87 32.83 4.29
C SER A 125 16.56 31.90 5.29
N LEU A 126 17.87 31.68 5.11
CA LEU A 126 18.69 30.79 5.95
C LEU A 126 19.81 31.52 6.70
N SER A 127 20.00 32.82 6.44
CA SER A 127 21.09 33.64 6.96
C SER A 127 20.74 34.35 8.28
N ASP A 128 19.91 33.73 9.11
CA ASP A 128 19.54 34.21 10.46
C ASP A 128 20.51 33.73 11.56
N ASN A 129 21.59 33.04 11.15
CA ASN A 129 22.60 32.45 12.03
C ASN A 129 22.03 31.35 12.97
N GLN A 130 20.91 30.73 12.61
CA GLN A 130 20.32 29.56 13.26
C GLN A 130 20.59 28.28 12.45
N TRP A 131 20.30 27.14 13.07
CA TRP A 131 20.27 25.85 12.38
C TRP A 131 18.96 25.70 11.61
N HIS A 132 19.08 25.24 10.37
CA HIS A 132 17.95 24.87 9.53
C HIS A 132 18.15 23.48 8.94
N THR A 133 17.06 22.75 8.79
CA THR A 133 16.99 21.48 8.04
C THR A 133 16.22 21.69 6.75
N LEU A 134 16.87 21.43 5.63
CA LEU A 134 16.32 21.47 4.28
C LEU A 134 16.06 20.04 3.80
N ILE A 135 14.88 19.80 3.24
CA ILE A 135 14.51 18.54 2.60
C ILE A 135 14.10 18.89 1.18
N LEU A 136 14.93 18.51 0.21
CA LEU A 136 14.63 18.66 -1.21
C LEU A 136 14.20 17.30 -1.76
N ALA A 137 12.93 17.14 -2.11
CA ALA A 137 12.39 15.95 -2.76
C ALA A 137 12.26 16.19 -4.28
N VAL A 138 12.66 15.20 -5.07
CA VAL A 138 12.64 15.24 -6.54
C VAL A 138 11.98 13.96 -7.05
N SER A 139 10.89 14.12 -7.82
CA SER A 139 10.22 13.02 -8.53
C SER A 139 9.80 13.51 -9.92
N GLY A 140 10.51 13.05 -10.95
CA GLY A 140 10.28 13.44 -12.35
C GLY A 140 10.38 14.95 -12.59
N GLN A 141 9.23 15.59 -12.87
CA GLN A 141 9.11 17.04 -13.11
C GLN A 141 8.84 17.86 -11.84
N SER A 142 8.53 17.19 -10.72
CA SER A 142 8.15 17.83 -9.46
C SER A 142 9.34 17.95 -8.52
N PHE A 143 9.59 19.17 -8.05
CA PHE A 143 10.66 19.50 -7.10
C PHE A 143 10.04 20.18 -5.88
N SER A 144 10.14 19.57 -4.72
CA SER A 144 9.59 20.10 -3.48
C SER A 144 10.71 20.45 -2.49
N LEU A 145 10.71 21.67 -1.96
CA LEU A 145 11.62 22.09 -0.91
C LEU A 145 10.87 22.36 0.38
N THR A 146 11.16 21.56 1.41
CA THR A 146 10.68 21.78 2.78
C THR A 146 11.82 22.33 3.64
N VAL A 147 11.53 23.37 4.42
CA VAL A 147 12.49 23.97 5.37
C VAL A 147 11.91 23.85 6.78
N ASP A 148 12.69 23.29 7.71
CA ASP A 148 12.32 23.09 9.13
C ASP A 148 10.94 22.43 9.30
N CYS A 149 10.62 21.45 8.45
CA CYS A 149 9.32 20.76 8.43
C CYS A 149 8.10 21.68 8.29
N GLY A 150 8.29 22.88 7.72
CA GLY A 150 7.21 23.79 7.36
C GLY A 150 6.45 23.34 6.10
N ILE A 151 5.64 24.23 5.57
CA ILE A 151 4.88 23.99 4.34
C ILE A 151 5.87 23.83 3.17
N PRO A 152 5.82 22.71 2.42
CA PRO A 152 6.68 22.49 1.26
C PRO A 152 6.46 23.54 0.17
N LYS A 153 7.54 23.93 -0.52
CA LYS A 153 7.50 24.78 -1.71
C LYS A 153 7.71 23.93 -2.95
N ASP A 154 6.65 23.71 -3.70
CA ASP A 154 6.67 22.91 -4.92
C ASP A 154 6.97 23.76 -6.16
N VAL A 155 7.81 23.22 -7.03
CA VAL A 155 8.17 23.79 -8.33
C VAL A 155 8.09 22.68 -9.35
N VAL A 156 7.21 22.84 -10.34
CA VAL A 156 7.13 21.96 -11.51
C VAL A 156 7.92 22.59 -12.65
N VAL A 157 8.81 21.82 -13.28
CA VAL A 157 9.64 22.29 -14.39
C VAL A 157 9.41 21.46 -15.65
N GLU A 158 9.55 22.08 -16.82
CA GLU A 158 9.34 21.42 -18.11
C GLU A 158 10.33 20.27 -18.37
N THR A 159 11.59 20.45 -17.95
CA THR A 159 12.62 19.41 -18.11
C THR A 159 12.71 18.58 -16.83
N PRO A 160 12.28 17.31 -16.82
CA PRO A 160 12.40 16.45 -15.65
C PRO A 160 13.84 16.18 -15.26
N PHE A 161 14.05 15.70 -14.04
CA PHE A 161 15.35 15.14 -13.67
C PHE A 161 15.64 13.90 -14.53
N PRO A 162 16.83 13.76 -15.13
CA PRO A 162 17.11 12.69 -16.07
C PRO A 162 17.26 11.32 -15.40
N ALA A 163 16.38 10.38 -15.76
CA ALA A 163 16.38 8.98 -15.31
C ALA A 163 17.69 8.22 -15.54
N SER A 164 18.52 8.69 -16.48
CA SER A 164 19.73 7.99 -16.93
C SER A 164 21.04 8.71 -16.58
N LEU A 165 21.02 9.69 -15.66
CA LEU A 165 22.19 10.49 -15.30
C LEU A 165 23.36 9.61 -14.82
N SER A 166 24.39 9.50 -15.65
CA SER A 166 25.59 8.73 -15.33
C SER A 166 26.46 9.47 -14.30
N VAL A 167 26.87 8.76 -13.27
CA VAL A 167 27.85 9.23 -12.27
C VAL A 167 29.21 8.54 -12.42
N LYS A 168 29.40 7.81 -13.53
CA LYS A 168 30.68 7.19 -13.88
C LYS A 168 31.75 8.27 -14.07
N ARG A 169 32.91 8.10 -13.42
CA ARG A 169 33.99 9.12 -13.39
C ARG A 169 33.50 10.49 -12.91
N ALA A 170 32.64 10.49 -11.89
CA ALA A 170 32.24 11.70 -11.19
C ALA A 170 32.75 11.69 -9.74
N SER A 171 32.95 12.88 -9.18
CA SER A 171 33.37 13.08 -7.80
C SER A 171 32.48 14.09 -7.09
N PHE A 172 32.12 13.78 -5.85
CA PHE A 172 31.46 14.73 -4.95
C PHE A 172 32.48 15.74 -4.40
N TYR A 173 32.05 16.98 -4.22
CA TYR A 173 32.79 18.04 -3.55
C TYR A 173 31.88 18.75 -2.54
N LEU A 174 32.28 18.77 -1.28
CA LEU A 174 31.53 19.41 -0.20
C LEU A 174 31.87 20.90 -0.12
N GLY A 175 30.82 21.71 -0.04
CA GLY A 175 30.95 23.15 0.14
C GLY A 175 31.58 23.88 -1.03
N ASN A 176 31.83 23.25 -2.19
CA ASN A 176 32.53 23.88 -3.31
C ASN A 176 32.29 23.14 -4.64
N ARG A 177 32.86 23.70 -5.72
CA ARG A 177 32.80 23.16 -7.10
C ARG A 177 34.18 22.95 -7.74
N ARG A 178 35.09 22.29 -7.02
CA ARG A 178 36.52 22.12 -7.39
C ARG A 178 37.31 23.43 -7.53
N ARG A 179 36.77 24.55 -7.02
CA ARG A 179 37.34 25.92 -7.11
C ARG A 179 37.09 26.69 -5.81
N ARG A 180 37.94 27.69 -5.53
CA ARG A 180 37.80 28.57 -4.35
C ARG A 180 36.62 29.56 -4.44
N LYS A 181 36.13 29.84 -5.65
CA LYS A 181 34.98 30.74 -5.86
C LYS A 181 33.67 29.99 -5.56
N GLY A 182 32.90 30.56 -4.63
CA GLY A 182 31.59 30.04 -4.21
C GLY A 182 31.68 28.93 -3.17
N VAL A 183 32.70 28.97 -2.30
CA VAL A 183 32.82 28.04 -1.18
C VAL A 183 31.79 28.38 -0.11
N PHE A 184 31.12 27.38 0.44
CA PHE A 184 30.21 27.49 1.57
C PHE A 184 30.93 27.90 2.83
N THR A 185 30.45 28.95 3.48
CA THR A 185 31.07 29.55 4.67
C THR A 185 30.38 29.22 5.99
N GLY A 186 29.22 28.59 5.92
CA GLY A 186 28.45 28.15 7.07
C GLY A 186 28.99 26.89 7.76
N LEU A 187 28.16 26.33 8.64
CA LEU A 187 28.38 25.03 9.26
C LEU A 187 27.47 23.99 8.62
N LEU A 188 27.97 22.78 8.42
CA LEU A 188 27.21 21.64 7.89
C LEU A 188 27.18 20.53 8.94
N ARG A 189 25.98 20.09 9.34
CA ARG A 189 25.79 18.99 10.30
C ARG A 189 25.36 17.71 9.61
N GLN A 190 24.52 17.81 8.58
CA GLN A 190 23.93 16.68 7.87
C GLN A 190 23.92 16.98 6.37
N LEU A 191 24.31 16.00 5.56
CA LEU A 191 24.12 15.99 4.11
C LEU A 191 23.92 14.54 3.67
N VAL A 192 22.68 14.18 3.36
CA VAL A 192 22.27 12.79 3.10
C VAL A 192 21.49 12.74 1.80
N LEU A 193 21.79 11.74 0.97
CA LEU A 193 20.99 11.37 -0.19
C LEU A 193 20.16 10.14 0.17
N LEU A 194 18.83 10.29 0.11
CA LEU A 194 17.89 9.19 0.30
C LEU A 194 17.26 8.87 -1.06
N PRO A 195 17.35 7.62 -1.54
CA PRO A 195 16.56 7.22 -2.69
C PRO A 195 15.06 7.19 -2.33
N GLY A 196 14.22 7.80 -3.18
CA GLY A 196 12.80 8.10 -2.90
C GLY A 196 12.53 9.57 -2.52
N ALA A 197 11.37 10.10 -2.93
CA ALA A 197 10.95 11.48 -2.68
C ALA A 197 10.21 11.67 -1.33
N ASP A 198 10.25 10.67 -0.45
CA ASP A 198 9.45 10.56 0.77
C ASP A 198 10.21 10.91 2.06
N ALA A 199 11.32 11.67 1.98
CA ALA A 199 12.09 12.02 3.18
C ALA A 199 11.33 12.92 4.16
N THR A 200 10.44 13.79 3.68
CA THR A 200 9.67 14.72 4.53
C THR A 200 8.84 13.99 5.58
N PRO A 201 7.93 13.05 5.24
CA PRO A 201 7.16 12.31 6.24
C PRO A 201 8.03 11.42 7.14
N ARG A 202 9.20 10.97 6.68
CA ARG A 202 10.12 10.15 7.50
C ARG A 202 10.83 10.96 8.59
N ILE A 203 11.17 12.22 8.31
CA ILE A 203 12.02 13.06 9.18
C ILE A 203 11.18 14.03 10.03
N CYS A 204 10.05 14.49 9.50
CA CYS A 204 9.20 15.49 10.16
C CYS A 204 8.23 14.88 11.19
N THR A 205 8.71 13.89 11.95
CA THR A 205 7.99 13.25 13.07
C THR A 205 8.47 13.76 14.43
N ALA A 206 9.61 14.46 14.48
CA ALA A 206 10.23 14.94 15.72
C ALA A 206 9.69 16.30 16.18
N MET A 207 9.56 16.51 17.50
CA MET A 207 9.08 17.78 18.08
C MET A 207 10.03 18.98 17.90
N ASN A 208 11.28 18.77 17.50
CA ASN A 208 12.25 19.84 17.24
C ASN A 208 12.62 19.90 15.75
N PHE A 209 11.81 20.63 14.99
CA PHE A 209 11.87 20.66 13.53
C PHE A 209 13.13 21.31 12.93
N LYS A 210 13.83 22.17 13.69
CA LYS A 210 15.03 22.90 13.23
C LYS A 210 16.30 22.06 13.13
N VAL A 211 16.26 20.82 13.63
CA VAL A 211 17.44 19.93 13.72
C VAL A 211 17.04 18.48 13.43
N ALA A 212 16.03 18.29 12.58
CA ALA A 212 15.55 16.96 12.26
C ALA A 212 16.68 16.15 11.60
N THR A 213 16.96 14.97 12.16
CA THR A 213 18.19 14.21 11.87
C THR A 213 17.85 12.81 11.38
N LEU A 214 18.37 12.46 10.21
CA LEU A 214 18.30 11.14 9.60
C LEU A 214 19.63 10.38 9.76
N SER A 215 20.76 11.02 9.44
CA SER A 215 22.11 10.48 9.63
C SER A 215 23.09 11.63 9.83
N VAL A 216 23.94 11.51 10.85
CA VAL A 216 25.05 12.45 11.09
C VAL A 216 26.34 11.68 11.33
N PRO A 217 27.49 12.21 10.87
CA PRO A 217 28.80 11.66 11.17
C PRO A 217 29.01 11.47 12.67
N THR A 218 29.62 10.35 13.07
CA THR A 218 29.83 9.97 14.48
C THR A 218 30.54 11.06 15.30
N VAL A 219 31.46 11.81 14.69
CA VAL A 219 32.17 12.94 15.31
C VAL A 219 31.23 14.09 15.72
N LEU A 220 30.05 14.20 15.10
CA LEU A 220 29.06 15.25 15.34
C LEU A 220 27.88 14.81 16.22
N GLN A 221 27.77 13.52 16.57
CA GLN A 221 26.74 13.01 17.49
C GLN A 221 26.79 13.76 18.83
N ASP A 222 25.70 13.94 19.54
CA ASP A 222 25.75 14.76 20.76
C ASP A 222 26.43 13.98 21.89
N LEU A 223 27.48 14.54 22.51
CA LEU A 223 28.06 13.96 23.74
C LEU A 223 27.08 14.21 24.89
N PRO A 224 26.90 13.28 25.85
CA PRO A 224 26.04 13.50 27.00
C PRO A 224 26.48 14.78 27.73
N ALA A 225 25.57 15.74 27.83
CA ALA A 225 25.80 17.00 28.50
C ALA A 225 26.14 16.72 29.97
N LYS A 226 27.34 17.15 30.42
CA LYS A 226 27.60 17.29 31.86
C LYS A 226 26.59 18.30 32.40
N PRO A 227 25.71 17.94 33.36
CA PRO A 227 24.89 18.93 34.04
C PRO A 227 25.82 19.85 34.84
N ALA A 228 25.59 21.16 34.70
CA ALA A 228 26.11 22.13 35.63
C ALA A 228 25.64 21.77 37.05
N SER A 229 26.54 22.02 37.99
CA SER A 229 26.45 21.65 39.40
C SER A 229 25.13 21.99 40.08
N ASN A 230 24.79 21.12 41.03
CA ASN A 230 23.84 21.27 42.13
C ASN A 230 22.39 20.94 41.79
N GLU A 231 22.02 19.67 41.91
CA GLU A 231 21.04 19.26 42.90
C GLU A 231 21.11 17.75 43.15
N VAL A 232 20.96 17.41 44.43
CA VAL A 232 21.24 16.12 45.04
C VAL A 232 20.15 15.13 44.69
N LEU A 233 20.37 14.27 43.71
CA LEU A 233 19.74 12.94 43.63
C LEU A 233 20.72 11.97 42.96
N LYS A 234 21.52 11.28 43.77
CA LYS A 234 22.26 10.09 43.34
C LYS A 234 21.25 9.02 42.95
N TYR A 235 21.16 8.69 41.65
CA TYR A 235 20.67 7.38 41.23
C TYR A 235 21.88 6.46 40.99
N PRO A 236 22.08 5.41 41.81
CA PRO A 236 23.13 4.44 41.59
C PRO A 236 22.60 3.34 40.68
N TYR A 237 22.70 3.54 39.37
CA TYR A 237 22.72 2.42 38.42
C TYR A 237 23.36 2.86 37.10
N GLU A 238 24.66 2.60 36.97
CA GLU A 238 25.14 2.06 35.71
C GLU A 238 24.38 0.73 35.49
N THR A 239 23.34 0.74 34.67
CA THR A 239 22.84 -0.52 34.13
C THR A 239 23.79 -0.91 33.01
N ASP A 240 24.73 -1.81 33.33
CA ASP A 240 25.20 -2.80 32.38
C ASP A 240 23.95 -3.39 31.70
N THR A 241 23.65 -2.92 30.50
CA THR A 241 22.46 -3.35 29.76
C THR A 241 22.74 -4.77 29.26
N LYS A 242 22.51 -5.76 30.11
CA LYS A 242 22.68 -7.18 29.77
C LYS A 242 21.52 -7.62 28.88
N VAL A 243 21.68 -7.46 27.58
CA VAL A 243 20.82 -8.09 26.59
C VAL A 243 21.01 -9.60 26.71
N THR A 244 19.97 -10.32 27.13
CA THR A 244 20.03 -11.78 27.18
C THR A 244 19.75 -12.30 25.77
N LEU A 245 20.71 -13.01 25.18
CA LEU A 245 20.59 -13.65 23.87
C LEU A 245 20.10 -15.08 24.07
N GLY A 246 19.05 -15.50 23.36
CA GLY A 246 18.58 -16.89 23.36
C GLY A 246 17.11 -17.11 23.73
N SER A 247 16.80 -18.27 24.31
CA SER A 247 15.44 -18.73 24.65
C SER A 247 14.71 -17.76 25.58
N ARG A 248 13.37 -17.69 25.46
CA ARG A 248 12.52 -16.72 26.16
C ARG A 248 12.74 -16.80 27.69
N PRO A 249 13.36 -15.79 28.33
CA PRO A 249 13.54 -15.78 29.77
C PRO A 249 12.20 -15.49 30.47
N PRO A 250 12.03 -15.92 31.74
CA PRO A 250 10.88 -15.49 32.53
C PRO A 250 10.89 -13.97 32.69
N CYS A 251 9.70 -13.36 32.70
CA CYS A 251 9.53 -11.95 33.05
C CYS A 251 8.76 -11.87 34.37
N ASN A 252 9.50 -11.78 35.46
CA ASN A 252 9.00 -11.56 36.80
C ASN A 252 9.57 -10.24 37.35
N LYS A 253 9.26 -9.92 38.60
CA LYS A 253 9.69 -8.66 39.23
C LYS A 253 11.22 -8.47 39.24
N GLN A 254 12.01 -9.55 39.17
CA GLN A 254 13.48 -9.53 39.13
C GLN A 254 14.04 -9.22 37.75
N GLU A 255 13.31 -9.51 36.66
CA GLU A 255 13.68 -9.10 35.30
C GLU A 255 12.97 -7.83 34.83
N LYS A 256 12.22 -7.14 35.70
CA LYS A 256 11.60 -5.85 35.37
C LYS A 256 12.67 -4.87 34.83
N ALA A 257 12.32 -4.20 33.74
CA ALA A 257 13.18 -3.30 32.99
C ALA A 257 14.42 -3.93 32.31
N LYS A 258 14.49 -5.27 32.19
CA LYS A 258 15.49 -5.94 31.35
C LYS A 258 15.01 -6.06 29.91
N PHE A 259 15.98 -6.11 28.99
CA PHE A 259 15.75 -6.37 27.58
C PHE A 259 16.08 -7.82 27.21
N TRP A 260 15.20 -8.44 26.45
CA TRP A 260 15.43 -9.73 25.79
C TRP A 260 15.46 -9.51 24.29
N PHE A 261 16.54 -9.93 23.65
CA PHE A 261 16.64 -9.92 22.19
C PHE A 261 16.45 -11.35 21.67
N ASN A 262 15.35 -11.56 20.97
CA ASN A 262 15.11 -12.81 20.27
C ASN A 262 15.83 -12.77 18.92
N ALA A 263 17.03 -13.35 18.87
CA ALA A 263 17.82 -13.41 17.65
C ALA A 263 17.11 -14.13 16.48
N SER A 264 16.22 -15.10 16.77
CA SER A 264 15.47 -15.84 15.74
C SER A 264 14.36 -15.01 15.09
N ARG A 265 13.69 -14.16 15.89
CA ARG A 265 12.62 -13.26 15.41
C ARG A 265 13.10 -11.84 15.13
N ARG A 266 14.41 -11.59 15.30
CA ARG A 266 15.03 -10.25 15.24
C ARG A 266 14.23 -9.19 16.02
N GLY A 267 13.67 -9.62 17.16
CA GLY A 267 12.76 -8.82 17.98
C GLY A 267 13.38 -8.44 19.33
N LEU A 268 13.23 -7.18 19.74
CA LEU A 268 13.65 -6.66 21.04
C LEU A 268 12.42 -6.49 21.94
N TYR A 269 12.46 -7.06 23.14
CA TYR A 269 11.37 -7.02 24.10
C TYR A 269 11.83 -6.46 25.44
N LEU A 270 10.96 -5.71 26.13
CA LEU A 270 11.17 -5.13 27.47
C LEU A 270 10.25 -5.79 28.50
N CYS A 271 10.80 -6.28 29.61
CA CYS A 271 9.99 -6.87 30.69
C CYS A 271 9.39 -5.79 31.59
N ASN A 272 8.06 -5.76 31.76
CA ASN A 272 7.40 -4.81 32.67
C ASN A 272 7.32 -5.32 34.13
N GLY A 273 7.86 -6.52 34.40
CA GLY A 273 7.80 -7.21 35.69
C GLY A 273 6.74 -8.32 35.77
N SER A 274 5.99 -8.55 34.69
CA SER A 274 5.00 -9.62 34.56
C SER A 274 4.93 -10.18 33.13
N THR A 275 5.08 -9.32 32.12
CA THR A 275 5.06 -9.69 30.70
C THR A 275 6.15 -8.97 29.90
N TRP A 276 6.58 -9.61 28.80
CA TRP A 276 7.47 -9.03 27.81
C TRP A 276 6.68 -8.17 26.81
N ILE A 277 7.06 -6.91 26.67
CA ILE A 277 6.48 -5.91 25.76
C ILE A 277 7.39 -5.80 24.52
N SER A 278 6.86 -5.91 23.30
CA SER A 278 7.64 -5.77 22.06
C SER A 278 8.04 -4.29 21.83
N MET A 279 9.34 -4.04 21.59
CA MET A 279 9.92 -2.70 21.38
C MET A 279 10.41 -2.48 19.94
N LEU A 280 10.87 -3.55 19.29
CA LEU A 280 11.22 -3.62 17.86
C LEU A 280 10.94 -5.05 17.41
N GLU A 281 10.22 -5.23 16.31
CA GLU A 281 10.01 -6.54 15.68
C GLU A 281 10.24 -6.36 14.18
N VAL A 282 10.92 -7.31 13.53
CA VAL A 282 10.99 -7.31 12.06
C VAL A 282 9.58 -7.59 11.57
N LYS A 283 8.92 -6.55 11.10
CA LYS A 283 7.57 -6.64 10.54
C LYS A 283 7.68 -7.37 9.22
N GLN A 284 6.87 -8.42 9.04
CA GLN A 284 6.74 -9.07 7.75
C GLN A 284 6.35 -8.03 6.71
N ARG A 285 7.13 -7.93 5.64
CA ARG A 285 6.83 -7.06 4.50
C ARG A 285 6.75 -7.91 3.25
N LEU A 286 5.76 -7.64 2.41
CA LEU A 286 5.65 -8.26 1.08
C LEU A 286 6.83 -7.80 0.22
N ASP A 287 7.64 -8.74 -0.26
CA ASP A 287 8.79 -8.48 -1.14
C ASP A 287 8.41 -8.72 -2.61
N TYR A 288 7.85 -9.90 -2.89
CA TYR A 288 7.33 -10.25 -4.20
C TYR A 288 6.25 -11.33 -4.10
N VAL A 289 5.54 -11.51 -5.21
CA VAL A 289 4.52 -12.54 -5.39
C VAL A 289 5.06 -13.58 -6.35
N GLU A 290 5.02 -14.86 -5.96
CA GLU A 290 5.45 -15.98 -6.81
C GLU A 290 4.25 -16.83 -7.24
N GLU A 291 4.25 -17.33 -8.48
CA GLU A 291 3.32 -18.39 -8.85
C GLU A 291 3.63 -19.65 -8.04
N TYR A 292 2.62 -20.17 -7.34
CA TYR A 292 2.78 -21.27 -6.41
C TYR A 292 2.15 -22.56 -6.92
N GLN A 293 0.92 -22.47 -7.43
CA GLN A 293 0.21 -23.62 -7.96
C GLN A 293 -0.71 -23.23 -9.12
N ASN A 294 -0.64 -24.01 -10.20
CA ASN A 294 -1.67 -24.03 -11.23
C ASN A 294 -2.83 -24.92 -10.78
N LEU A 295 -4.01 -24.33 -10.63
CA LEU A 295 -5.25 -25.01 -10.25
C LEU A 295 -6.05 -25.31 -11.52
N VAL A 296 -5.91 -26.54 -12.02
CA VAL A 296 -6.69 -26.99 -13.19
C VAL A 296 -8.15 -27.11 -12.78
N THR A 297 -9.01 -26.41 -13.52
CA THR A 297 -10.45 -26.34 -13.28
C THR A 297 -11.23 -27.06 -14.38
N ASN A 298 -12.49 -27.40 -14.10
CA ASN A 298 -13.32 -28.17 -15.03
C ASN A 298 -13.67 -27.39 -16.32
N SER A 299 -13.72 -26.06 -16.23
CA SER A 299 -13.91 -25.10 -17.32
C SER A 299 -13.55 -23.70 -16.83
N GLU A 300 -13.71 -22.67 -17.66
CA GLU A 300 -13.54 -21.27 -17.25
C GLU A 300 -14.28 -21.00 -15.93
N THR A 301 -13.60 -20.30 -15.02
CA THR A 301 -14.05 -20.08 -13.65
C THR A 301 -14.55 -18.66 -13.52
N MET A 302 -15.83 -18.52 -13.18
CA MET A 302 -16.52 -17.23 -13.05
C MET A 302 -16.37 -16.60 -11.66
N GLY A 303 -16.05 -17.40 -10.67
CA GLY A 303 -15.81 -16.97 -9.31
C GLY A 303 -15.15 -18.10 -8.53
N VAL A 304 -14.42 -17.75 -7.49
CA VAL A 304 -13.74 -18.67 -6.60
C VAL A 304 -13.94 -18.21 -5.17
N GLU A 305 -14.22 -19.14 -4.27
CA GLU A 305 -14.42 -18.81 -2.85
C GLU A 305 -13.49 -19.70 -2.02
N VAL A 306 -12.69 -19.10 -1.14
CA VAL A 306 -11.79 -19.84 -0.24
C VAL A 306 -12.35 -19.83 1.18
N PHE A 307 -12.54 -21.02 1.76
CA PHE A 307 -13.17 -21.13 3.07
C PHE A 307 -12.58 -22.23 3.95
N THR A 308 -12.65 -22.01 5.27
CA THR A 308 -12.20 -22.99 6.26
C THR A 308 -13.37 -23.63 6.99
N ILE A 309 -13.36 -24.96 7.00
CA ILE A 309 -14.28 -25.77 7.79
C ILE A 309 -13.58 -26.13 9.11
N PRO A 310 -14.10 -25.70 10.27
CA PRO A 310 -13.52 -26.05 11.56
C PRO A 310 -13.32 -27.56 11.69
N LYS A 311 -12.10 -27.97 12.06
CA LYS A 311 -11.68 -29.38 12.25
C LYS A 311 -11.61 -30.26 10.98
N VAL A 312 -11.97 -29.76 9.79
CA VAL A 312 -11.91 -30.55 8.55
C VAL A 312 -10.80 -30.05 7.62
N GLY A 313 -10.63 -28.73 7.49
CA GLY A 313 -9.56 -28.13 6.71
C GLY A 313 -9.98 -26.90 5.90
N LEU A 314 -9.04 -26.42 5.09
CA LEU A 314 -9.21 -25.33 4.14
C LEU A 314 -9.64 -25.88 2.77
N PHE A 315 -10.57 -25.19 2.11
CA PHE A 315 -11.14 -25.57 0.83
C PHE A 315 -11.23 -24.37 -0.10
N ALA A 316 -11.30 -24.64 -1.40
CA ALA A 316 -11.66 -23.66 -2.42
C ALA A 316 -12.78 -24.23 -3.28
N ALA A 317 -13.79 -23.43 -3.60
CA ALA A 317 -14.86 -23.77 -4.53
C ALA A 317 -14.76 -22.92 -5.79
N THR A 318 -14.89 -23.53 -6.97
CA THR A 318 -14.84 -22.81 -8.25
C THR A 318 -16.20 -22.84 -8.93
N ALA A 319 -16.70 -21.66 -9.31
CA ALA A 319 -17.91 -21.50 -10.09
C ALA A 319 -17.59 -21.72 -11.58
N ASN A 320 -17.72 -22.96 -12.04
CA ASN A 320 -17.33 -23.32 -13.40
C ASN A 320 -18.47 -23.12 -14.40
N ARG A 321 -18.12 -22.67 -15.62
CA ARG A 321 -19.05 -22.33 -16.69
C ARG A 321 -19.80 -23.54 -17.25
N TYR A 322 -19.10 -24.64 -17.51
CA TYR A 322 -19.65 -25.80 -18.21
C TYR A 322 -19.90 -27.00 -17.30
N THR A 323 -20.78 -27.89 -17.78
CA THR A 323 -21.20 -29.12 -17.11
C THR A 323 -21.46 -30.22 -18.15
N PRO A 324 -21.22 -31.51 -17.83
CA PRO A 324 -20.54 -32.05 -16.64
C PRO A 324 -19.01 -31.81 -16.64
N PRO A 325 -18.31 -31.80 -15.48
CA PRO A 325 -18.82 -32.13 -14.14
C PRO A 325 -19.35 -30.94 -13.31
N GLY A 326 -19.28 -29.70 -13.81
CA GLY A 326 -19.74 -28.51 -13.09
C GLY A 326 -18.67 -27.93 -12.16
N SER A 327 -19.09 -27.33 -11.04
CA SER A 327 -18.22 -26.70 -10.05
C SER A 327 -17.29 -27.72 -9.38
N ALA A 328 -16.04 -27.34 -9.16
CA ALA A 328 -15.08 -28.16 -8.41
C ALA A 328 -14.88 -27.62 -6.99
N ILE A 329 -14.71 -28.54 -6.06
CA ILE A 329 -14.25 -28.27 -4.71
C ILE A 329 -12.86 -28.87 -4.57
N TYR A 330 -11.94 -28.07 -4.06
CA TYR A 330 -10.57 -28.46 -3.77
C TYR A 330 -10.33 -28.40 -2.27
N LYS A 331 -9.52 -29.34 -1.76
CA LYS A 331 -9.08 -29.35 -0.37
C LYS A 331 -7.60 -29.02 -0.30
N TRP A 332 -7.21 -28.14 0.62
CA TRP A 332 -5.82 -27.89 0.91
C TRP A 332 -5.21 -29.06 1.69
N THR A 333 -4.27 -29.77 1.07
CA THR A 333 -3.56 -30.92 1.64
C THR A 333 -2.09 -30.85 1.23
N ASP A 334 -1.18 -31.07 2.20
CA ASP A 334 0.26 -31.08 1.97
C ASP A 334 0.78 -29.84 1.20
N GLY A 335 0.31 -28.67 1.63
CA GLY A 335 0.72 -27.39 1.06
C GLY A 335 0.09 -27.03 -0.28
N LYS A 336 -0.91 -27.76 -0.81
CA LYS A 336 -1.54 -27.43 -2.10
C LYS A 336 -3.02 -27.78 -2.15
N PHE A 337 -3.77 -27.15 -3.06
CA PHE A 337 -5.14 -27.54 -3.36
C PHE A 337 -5.17 -28.82 -4.20
N VAL A 338 -5.91 -29.82 -3.75
CA VAL A 338 -6.12 -31.09 -4.45
C VAL A 338 -7.62 -31.26 -4.72
N PRO A 339 -8.03 -31.73 -5.93
CA PRO A 339 -9.44 -32.00 -6.21
C PRO A 339 -10.06 -32.88 -5.13
N TYR A 340 -11.21 -32.46 -4.60
CA TYR A 340 -11.89 -33.15 -3.50
C TYR A 340 -13.23 -33.74 -3.95
N GLN A 341 -14.08 -32.92 -4.58
CA GLN A 341 -15.35 -33.36 -5.15
C GLN A 341 -15.77 -32.42 -6.27
N ASN A 342 -16.61 -32.91 -7.17
CA ASN A 342 -17.33 -32.08 -8.12
C ASN A 342 -18.79 -31.97 -7.70
N ILE A 343 -19.36 -30.80 -7.94
CA ILE A 343 -20.75 -30.50 -7.67
C ILE A 343 -21.40 -30.18 -9.02
N PRO A 344 -22.40 -30.96 -9.45
CA PRO A 344 -23.12 -30.67 -10.68
C PRO A 344 -23.81 -29.30 -10.60
N THR A 345 -23.27 -28.34 -11.34
CA THR A 345 -23.79 -26.98 -11.48
C THR A 345 -23.86 -26.62 -12.95
N TYR A 346 -24.77 -25.73 -13.33
CA TYR A 346 -24.97 -25.28 -14.71
C TYR A 346 -24.68 -23.78 -14.74
N GLN A 347 -23.61 -23.38 -15.45
CA GLN A 347 -23.18 -21.98 -15.58
C GLN A 347 -23.05 -21.24 -14.24
N ALA A 348 -22.41 -21.87 -13.24
CA ALA A 348 -22.21 -21.26 -11.93
C ALA A 348 -21.49 -19.91 -12.06
N GLN A 349 -21.95 -18.90 -11.30
CA GLN A 349 -21.38 -17.55 -11.35
C GLN A 349 -20.53 -17.24 -10.13
N SER A 350 -20.92 -17.72 -8.94
CA SER A 350 -20.22 -17.44 -7.69
C SER A 350 -20.44 -18.57 -6.67
N TRP A 351 -19.61 -18.59 -5.64
CA TRP A 351 -19.76 -19.43 -4.45
C TRP A 351 -19.69 -18.54 -3.23
N LYS A 352 -20.48 -18.83 -2.18
CA LYS A 352 -20.37 -18.12 -0.90
C LYS A 352 -20.44 -19.08 0.27
N TYR A 353 -19.52 -18.93 1.20
CA TYR A 353 -19.50 -19.73 2.42
C TYR A 353 -20.08 -18.96 3.61
N PHE A 354 -20.91 -19.63 4.41
CA PHE A 354 -21.31 -19.10 5.70
C PHE A 354 -21.69 -20.18 6.70
N THR A 355 -22.11 -19.77 7.90
CA THR A 355 -22.52 -20.69 8.97
C THR A 355 -23.86 -20.26 9.58
N ILE A 356 -24.73 -21.21 9.88
CA ILE A 356 -26.01 -20.97 10.58
C ILE A 356 -25.98 -21.70 11.94
N GLY A 357 -25.84 -20.93 13.02
CA GLY A 357 -25.80 -21.47 14.38
C GLY A 357 -24.61 -22.41 14.59
N LYS A 358 -24.86 -23.64 15.05
CA LYS A 358 -23.82 -24.69 15.20
C LYS A 358 -23.70 -25.61 13.98
N LYS A 359 -24.54 -25.42 12.95
CA LYS A 359 -24.50 -26.19 11.71
C LYS A 359 -23.74 -25.41 10.66
N VAL A 360 -22.91 -26.14 9.91
CA VAL A 360 -22.19 -25.60 8.78
C VAL A 360 -23.01 -25.86 7.52
N THR A 361 -23.42 -24.78 6.87
CA THR A 361 -24.27 -24.77 5.67
C THR A 361 -23.56 -23.94 4.62
N TRP A 362 -23.19 -24.55 3.50
CA TRP A 362 -22.64 -23.86 2.33
C TRP A 362 -23.83 -23.47 1.45
N GLU A 363 -23.82 -22.32 0.80
CA GLU A 363 -24.78 -22.09 -0.28
C GLU A 363 -24.07 -21.76 -1.58
N GLN A 364 -24.53 -22.43 -2.63
CA GLN A 364 -24.04 -22.24 -3.98
C GLN A 364 -24.79 -21.07 -4.60
N ALA A 365 -24.10 -20.13 -5.22
CA ALA A 365 -24.70 -19.14 -6.10
C ALA A 365 -24.57 -19.60 -7.57
N ALA A 366 -25.45 -20.52 -7.97
CA ALA A 366 -25.50 -21.01 -9.35
C ALA A 366 -26.56 -20.23 -10.16
N SER A 367 -26.23 -19.84 -11.39
CA SER A 367 -27.23 -19.32 -12.35
C SER A 367 -27.27 -20.13 -13.65
N VAL A 368 -28.43 -20.77 -13.85
CA VAL A 368 -29.09 -21.22 -15.11
C VAL A 368 -28.74 -22.60 -15.70
N PHE A 369 -29.76 -23.47 -15.69
CA PHE A 369 -29.98 -24.58 -16.61
C PHE A 369 -30.70 -24.07 -17.87
N ASP A 370 -30.24 -24.49 -19.05
CA ASP A 370 -31.04 -24.48 -20.28
C ASP A 370 -31.70 -25.86 -20.43
N GLY A 371 -32.93 -25.97 -19.95
CA GLY A 371 -33.83 -27.07 -20.23
C GLY A 371 -35.22 -26.46 -20.39
N ASP A 372 -35.87 -26.75 -21.52
CA ASP A 372 -37.17 -26.21 -21.96
C ASP A 372 -38.06 -25.73 -20.79
N GLY A 373 -38.00 -24.43 -20.48
CA GLY A 373 -38.77 -23.86 -19.36
C GLY A 373 -38.18 -22.63 -18.64
N GLY A 374 -36.91 -22.27 -18.86
CA GLY A 374 -36.37 -20.94 -18.47
C GLY A 374 -36.33 -20.58 -16.97
N SER A 375 -36.50 -21.54 -16.05
CA SER A 375 -36.45 -21.27 -14.61
C SER A 375 -35.02 -21.26 -14.05
N LYS A 376 -34.62 -20.17 -13.37
CA LYS A 376 -33.29 -19.97 -12.77
C LYS A 376 -33.33 -20.24 -11.27
N ALA A 377 -32.48 -21.13 -10.73
CA ALA A 377 -32.47 -21.49 -9.31
C ALA A 377 -31.05 -21.61 -8.73
N SER A 378 -30.89 -21.27 -7.44
CA SER A 378 -29.71 -21.56 -6.62
C SER A 378 -29.91 -22.84 -5.80
N LEU A 379 -28.80 -23.38 -5.32
CA LEU A 379 -28.80 -24.59 -4.51
C LEU A 379 -28.11 -24.28 -3.18
N ALA A 380 -28.78 -24.54 -2.08
CA ALA A 380 -28.16 -24.53 -0.75
C ALA A 380 -27.73 -25.97 -0.40
N THR A 381 -26.51 -26.13 0.09
CA THR A 381 -25.91 -27.45 0.37
C THR A 381 -25.34 -27.50 1.77
N SER A 382 -25.79 -28.46 2.58
CA SER A 382 -25.28 -28.61 3.95
C SER A 382 -24.19 -29.68 4.05
N TRP A 383 -23.25 -29.52 5.00
CA TRP A 383 -22.27 -30.57 5.32
C TRP A 383 -22.88 -31.62 6.25
N GLY A 384 -23.00 -32.87 5.78
CA GLY A 384 -23.34 -34.01 6.62
C GLY A 384 -22.11 -34.66 7.26
N GLY A 385 -22.20 -35.02 8.54
CA GLY A 385 -21.11 -35.60 9.35
C GLY A 385 -20.51 -36.92 8.81
N ASN A 386 -21.16 -37.57 7.84
CA ASN A 386 -20.63 -38.69 7.07
C ASN A 386 -20.76 -38.38 5.56
N GLN A 387 -19.83 -37.57 5.03
CA GLN A 387 -19.55 -37.33 3.59
C GLN A 387 -20.74 -37.07 2.65
N SER A 388 -21.94 -36.81 3.16
CA SER A 388 -23.15 -36.68 2.36
C SER A 388 -23.72 -35.28 2.48
N LEU A 389 -24.01 -34.71 1.32
CA LEU A 389 -24.54 -33.37 1.14
C LEU A 389 -26.06 -33.47 1.05
N ALA A 390 -26.79 -32.65 1.83
CA ALA A 390 -28.23 -32.50 1.69
C ALA A 390 -28.54 -31.18 0.98
N ASN A 391 -29.44 -31.26 -0.02
CA ASN A 391 -29.79 -30.18 -0.94
C ASN A 391 -31.13 -29.54 -0.54
N SER A 392 -31.16 -28.21 -0.44
CA SER A 392 -32.39 -27.42 -0.43
C SER A 392 -32.35 -26.41 -1.57
N LEU A 393 -33.42 -26.38 -2.38
CA LEU A 393 -33.52 -25.47 -3.53
C LEU A 393 -34.04 -24.11 -3.07
N ALA A 394 -33.35 -23.04 -3.45
CA ALA A 394 -33.82 -21.66 -3.29
C ALA A 394 -33.52 -20.91 -4.59
N THR A 395 -34.46 -20.14 -5.15
CA THR A 395 -34.17 -19.38 -6.38
C THR A 395 -33.37 -18.13 -6.04
N CYS A 396 -32.04 -18.18 -6.20
CA CYS A 396 -31.15 -17.09 -5.83
C CYS A 396 -30.03 -16.90 -6.89
N TRP A 397 -29.39 -15.74 -6.92
CA TRP A 397 -28.21 -15.47 -7.76
C TRP A 397 -26.98 -15.07 -6.96
N GLN A 398 -27.14 -14.49 -5.78
CA GLN A 398 -26.06 -14.20 -4.85
C GLN A 398 -26.58 -14.26 -3.42
N ILE A 399 -25.80 -14.93 -2.56
CA ILE A 399 -26.19 -15.27 -1.20
C ILE A 399 -25.12 -14.76 -0.26
N PHE A 400 -25.50 -13.96 0.72
CA PHE A 400 -24.64 -13.63 1.85
C PHE A 400 -25.42 -13.83 3.15
N ALA A 401 -24.74 -14.31 4.18
CA ALA A 401 -25.36 -14.54 5.48
C ALA A 401 -24.75 -13.62 6.53
N TYR A 402 -25.62 -13.00 7.34
CA TYR A 402 -25.21 -12.21 8.48
C TYR A 402 -26.05 -12.56 9.71
N SER A 403 -25.40 -12.62 10.87
CA SER A 403 -26.08 -13.01 12.11
C SER A 403 -26.55 -11.80 12.90
N PHE A 404 -27.86 -11.55 12.93
CA PHE A 404 -28.50 -10.71 13.96
C PHE A 404 -29.21 -11.59 14.97
N SER A 405 -28.54 -12.03 16.04
CA SER A 405 -29.15 -12.77 17.20
C SER A 405 -30.04 -14.00 16.88
N SER A 406 -30.16 -14.38 15.61
CA SER A 406 -30.97 -15.44 15.00
C SER A 406 -30.81 -15.28 13.48
N GLY A 407 -29.88 -16.06 12.90
CA GLY A 407 -29.33 -15.89 11.54
C GLY A 407 -30.31 -15.41 10.46
N CYS A 408 -29.90 -14.38 9.73
CA CYS A 408 -30.56 -13.93 8.51
C CYS A 408 -29.62 -14.25 7.34
N THR A 409 -30.12 -14.91 6.31
CA THR A 409 -29.39 -15.09 5.05
C THR A 409 -30.18 -14.42 3.96
N VAL A 410 -29.53 -13.51 3.24
CA VAL A 410 -30.13 -12.77 2.15
C VAL A 410 -29.89 -13.54 0.86
N CYS A 411 -30.96 -13.95 0.19
CA CYS A 411 -30.90 -14.71 -1.06
C CYS A 411 -31.64 -13.95 -2.17
N LEU A 412 -30.99 -13.27 -3.11
CA LEU A 412 -31.71 -12.39 -4.04
C LEU A 412 -32.19 -13.16 -5.29
N SER A 413 -33.50 -13.11 -5.56
CA SER A 413 -34.17 -13.80 -6.69
C SER A 413 -34.54 -12.85 -7.84
N PHE A 414 -34.56 -13.36 -9.08
CA PHE A 414 -34.91 -12.63 -10.30
C PHE A 414 -36.26 -13.10 -10.87
N PRO A 415 -37.38 -12.39 -10.62
CA PRO A 415 -38.63 -12.66 -11.33
C PRO A 415 -38.75 -11.76 -12.56
N GLY A 416 -37.95 -11.97 -13.62
CA GLY A 416 -38.19 -11.28 -14.91
C GLY A 416 -37.02 -11.18 -15.89
N ASN A 417 -37.34 -10.82 -17.13
CA ASN A 417 -36.39 -10.50 -18.22
C ASN A 417 -36.02 -8.99 -18.29
N ASN A 418 -36.44 -8.20 -17.29
CA ASN A 418 -36.11 -6.79 -17.21
C ASN A 418 -34.86 -6.59 -16.34
N HIS A 419 -34.00 -5.61 -16.68
CA HIS A 419 -32.82 -5.30 -15.88
C HIS A 419 -33.18 -4.54 -14.59
N ASN A 420 -34.37 -3.95 -14.51
CA ASN A 420 -34.87 -3.29 -13.30
C ASN A 420 -35.89 -4.18 -12.61
N ILE A 421 -35.51 -4.77 -11.48
CA ILE A 421 -36.31 -5.75 -10.73
C ILE A 421 -36.10 -5.57 -9.23
N ASP A 422 -37.02 -6.11 -8.44
CA ASP A 422 -36.83 -6.18 -7.00
C ASP A 422 -35.97 -7.39 -6.63
N SER A 423 -34.89 -7.13 -5.90
CA SER A 423 -34.09 -8.16 -5.24
C SER A 423 -34.69 -8.48 -3.87
N VAL A 424 -34.83 -9.77 -3.57
CA VAL A 424 -35.50 -10.25 -2.36
C VAL A 424 -34.49 -10.59 -1.27
N ILE A 425 -34.68 -10.05 -0.07
CA ILE A 425 -33.95 -10.42 1.12
C ILE A 425 -34.70 -11.52 1.85
N TYR A 426 -34.01 -12.61 2.17
CA TYR A 426 -34.55 -13.72 2.93
C TYR A 426 -34.03 -13.70 4.37
N ARG A 427 -34.63 -14.55 5.21
CA ARG A 427 -34.25 -14.80 6.58
C ARG A 427 -34.37 -16.29 6.85
N TRP A 428 -33.38 -16.87 7.54
CA TRP A 428 -33.46 -18.25 7.97
C TRP A 428 -34.44 -18.38 9.14
N ASN A 429 -35.47 -19.21 8.99
CA ASN A 429 -36.34 -19.58 10.09
C ASN A 429 -35.83 -20.88 10.74
N PRO A 430 -35.28 -20.84 11.97
CA PRO A 430 -34.71 -22.03 12.60
C PRO A 430 -35.75 -23.07 13.02
N ARG A 431 -37.04 -22.71 13.06
CA ARG A 431 -38.13 -23.63 13.39
C ARG A 431 -38.54 -24.47 12.20
N THR A 432 -38.66 -23.85 11.03
CA THR A 432 -39.06 -24.52 9.78
C THR A 432 -37.86 -25.09 9.03
N GLY A 433 -36.66 -24.58 9.27
CA GLY A 433 -35.46 -24.94 8.51
C GLY A 433 -35.51 -24.44 7.06
N LEU A 434 -36.26 -23.36 6.81
CA LEU A 434 -36.47 -22.78 5.49
C LEU A 434 -36.14 -21.29 5.50
N PHE A 435 -35.81 -20.76 4.32
CA PHE A 435 -35.71 -19.32 4.09
C PHE A 435 -37.06 -18.71 3.83
N GLU A 436 -37.36 -17.65 4.55
CA GLU A 436 -38.60 -16.87 4.41
C GLU A 436 -38.26 -15.47 3.91
N THR A 437 -39.09 -14.92 3.03
CA THR A 437 -38.91 -13.54 2.56
C THR A 437 -39.04 -12.56 3.72
N ASN A 438 -38.04 -11.68 3.85
CA ASN A 438 -37.97 -10.66 4.88
C ASN A 438 -38.21 -9.24 4.32
N GLN A 439 -37.62 -8.91 3.17
CA GLN A 439 -37.74 -7.59 2.54
C GLN A 439 -37.53 -7.69 1.03
N THR A 440 -38.00 -6.71 0.26
CA THR A 440 -37.61 -6.51 -1.14
C THR A 440 -36.91 -5.15 -1.31
N ILE A 441 -35.93 -5.09 -2.21
CA ILE A 441 -35.15 -3.89 -2.53
C ILE A 441 -35.13 -3.72 -4.06
N PRO A 442 -35.55 -2.57 -4.61
CA PRO A 442 -35.47 -2.32 -6.04
C PRO A 442 -34.02 -2.19 -6.49
N THR A 443 -33.65 -2.91 -7.55
CA THR A 443 -32.30 -2.87 -8.11
C THR A 443 -32.30 -2.83 -9.64
N SER A 444 -31.13 -2.49 -10.19
CA SER A 444 -30.90 -2.33 -11.62
C SER A 444 -29.68 -3.14 -12.02
N GLY A 445 -29.91 -4.39 -12.44
CA GLY A 445 -28.84 -5.33 -12.78
C GLY A 445 -27.87 -5.49 -11.61
N ALA A 446 -28.37 -5.76 -10.41
CA ALA A 446 -27.51 -5.96 -9.25
C ALA A 446 -26.56 -7.12 -9.52
N TYR A 447 -25.26 -6.82 -9.55
CA TYR A 447 -24.22 -7.77 -9.92
C TYR A 447 -23.46 -8.30 -8.71
N ASP A 448 -23.33 -7.48 -7.67
CA ASP A 448 -22.68 -7.83 -6.42
C ASP A 448 -23.38 -7.17 -5.22
N TRP A 449 -23.24 -7.80 -4.05
CA TRP A 449 -23.76 -7.35 -2.77
C TRP A 449 -22.76 -7.59 -1.66
N GLU A 450 -22.45 -6.54 -0.90
CA GLU A 450 -21.46 -6.60 0.17
C GLU A 450 -22.07 -6.19 1.52
N PHE A 451 -21.96 -7.09 2.51
CA PHE A 451 -22.46 -6.87 3.86
C PHE A 451 -21.32 -6.54 4.81
N PHE A 452 -21.50 -5.47 5.59
CA PHE A 452 -20.50 -5.09 6.58
C PHE A 452 -21.13 -4.45 7.82
N THR A 453 -20.34 -4.34 8.88
CA THR A 453 -20.75 -3.71 10.12
C THR A 453 -19.80 -2.59 10.50
N ILE A 454 -20.33 -1.51 11.08
CA ILE A 454 -19.56 -0.40 11.66
C ILE A 454 -20.11 -0.14 13.06
N GLY A 455 -19.36 -0.58 14.07
CA GLY A 455 -19.84 -0.54 15.45
C GLY A 455 -21.13 -1.38 15.59
N PRO A 456 -22.23 -0.83 16.11
CA PRO A 456 -23.51 -1.54 16.25
C PRO A 456 -24.36 -1.53 14.97
N TYR A 457 -23.94 -0.80 13.93
CA TYR A 457 -24.72 -0.62 12.72
C TYR A 457 -24.32 -1.64 11.66
N SER A 458 -25.30 -2.16 10.93
CA SER A 458 -25.10 -3.08 9.82
C SER A 458 -25.51 -2.41 8.52
N PHE A 459 -24.69 -2.63 7.49
CA PHE A 459 -24.84 -2.02 6.19
C PHE A 459 -24.87 -3.09 5.11
N LEU A 460 -25.45 -2.72 3.97
CA LEU A 460 -25.52 -3.55 2.80
C LEU A 460 -25.31 -2.69 1.55
N ALA A 461 -24.21 -2.90 0.84
CA ALA A 461 -23.92 -2.24 -0.42
C ALA A 461 -24.40 -3.10 -1.59
N VAL A 462 -24.87 -2.45 -2.66
CA VAL A 462 -25.40 -3.09 -3.87
C VAL A 462 -24.73 -2.51 -5.09
N ALA A 463 -24.08 -3.35 -5.89
CA ALA A 463 -23.47 -2.98 -7.15
C ALA A 463 -24.52 -3.05 -8.27
N ASN A 464 -25.14 -1.91 -8.57
CA ASN A 464 -26.07 -1.82 -9.70
C ASN A 464 -25.26 -1.63 -10.99
N THR A 465 -25.33 -2.60 -11.90
CA THR A 465 -24.47 -2.63 -13.08
C THR A 465 -25.10 -2.00 -14.33
N PHE A 466 -26.39 -2.27 -14.58
CA PHE A 466 -27.05 -1.90 -15.84
C PHE A 466 -28.56 -1.85 -15.68
N ASN A 467 -29.19 -0.78 -16.19
CA ASN A 467 -30.64 -0.57 -16.10
C ASN A 467 -31.40 -0.91 -17.40
N GLY A 468 -30.74 -1.53 -18.39
CA GLY A 468 -31.29 -1.77 -19.72
C GLY A 468 -30.88 -0.75 -20.78
N THR A 469 -30.36 0.42 -20.39
CA THR A 469 -29.98 1.50 -21.33
C THR A 469 -28.58 2.08 -21.08
N SER A 470 -28.15 2.15 -19.82
CA SER A 470 -26.82 2.66 -19.44
C SER A 470 -26.27 1.92 -18.22
N THR A 471 -24.94 1.87 -18.14
CA THR A 471 -24.20 1.36 -16.97
C THR A 471 -23.80 2.48 -16.00
N LYS A 472 -24.03 3.75 -16.37
CA LYS A 472 -23.82 4.91 -15.51
C LYS A 472 -25.05 5.11 -14.63
N ILE A 473 -25.13 4.36 -13.53
CA ILE A 473 -26.29 4.32 -12.64
C ILE A 473 -25.87 4.39 -11.17
N TYR A 474 -26.82 4.69 -10.29
CA TYR A 474 -26.55 4.72 -8.85
C TYR A 474 -26.53 3.31 -8.28
N SER A 475 -25.41 2.97 -7.64
CA SER A 475 -25.31 1.90 -6.67
C SER A 475 -25.71 2.42 -5.29
N HIS A 476 -26.26 1.55 -4.45
CA HIS A 476 -26.92 1.96 -3.22
C HIS A 476 -26.30 1.26 -2.02
N ILE A 477 -26.15 2.01 -0.93
CA ILE A 477 -25.76 1.50 0.38
C ILE A 477 -26.98 1.64 1.27
N TYR A 478 -27.34 0.57 1.96
CA TYR A 478 -28.44 0.50 2.91
C TYR A 478 -27.91 0.32 4.33
N ILE A 479 -28.67 0.78 5.32
CA ILE A 479 -28.41 0.61 6.75
C ILE A 479 -29.58 -0.14 7.39
N TRP A 480 -29.28 -1.10 8.27
CA TRP A 480 -30.29 -1.85 9.00
C TRP A 480 -30.84 -1.02 10.17
N LEU A 481 -32.10 -0.61 10.08
CA LEU A 481 -32.79 0.17 11.09
C LEU A 481 -34.22 -0.34 11.28
N SER A 482 -34.62 -0.55 12.53
CA SER A 482 -36.00 -0.90 12.89
C SER A 482 -36.54 -2.17 12.22
N GLY A 483 -35.67 -3.16 11.95
CA GLY A 483 -36.07 -4.46 11.39
C GLY A 483 -36.06 -4.55 9.86
N SER A 484 -35.56 -3.53 9.15
CA SER A 484 -35.39 -3.54 7.69
C SER A 484 -34.17 -2.74 7.26
N PHE A 485 -33.65 -3.03 6.07
CA PHE A 485 -32.65 -2.18 5.41
C PHE A 485 -33.32 -0.93 4.82
N GLN A 486 -32.77 0.23 5.12
CA GLN A 486 -33.22 1.53 4.62
C GLN A 486 -32.08 2.19 3.85
N LEU A 487 -32.41 2.93 2.78
CA LEU A 487 -31.40 3.57 1.96
C LEU A 487 -30.57 4.54 2.81
N PHE A 488 -29.26 4.32 2.85
CA PHE A 488 -28.30 5.16 3.57
C PHE A 488 -27.64 6.16 2.62
N GLN A 489 -27.16 5.69 1.48
CA GLN A 489 -26.45 6.52 0.51
C GLN A 489 -26.59 5.98 -0.92
N SER A 490 -26.60 6.87 -1.90
CA SER A 490 -26.50 6.53 -3.32
C SER A 490 -25.16 7.03 -3.87
N ILE A 491 -24.44 6.18 -4.59
CA ILE A 491 -23.15 6.50 -5.20
C ILE A 491 -23.24 6.24 -6.70
N LEU A 492 -22.89 7.23 -7.51
CA LEU A 492 -22.86 7.07 -8.95
C LEU A 492 -21.70 6.16 -9.35
N THR A 493 -22.01 5.06 -10.02
CA THR A 493 -21.03 4.04 -10.43
C THR A 493 -21.14 3.76 -11.93
N PHE A 494 -20.18 3.01 -12.48
CA PHE A 494 -20.06 2.76 -13.92
C PHE A 494 -19.91 1.26 -14.16
N GLY A 495 -21.03 0.57 -14.39
CA GLY A 495 -21.05 -0.89 -14.51
C GLY A 495 -20.45 -1.53 -13.27
N ALA A 496 -20.96 -1.16 -12.08
CA ALA A 496 -20.44 -1.68 -10.82
C ALA A 496 -20.51 -3.21 -10.86
N ALA A 497 -19.35 -3.84 -10.65
CA ALA A 497 -19.20 -5.30 -10.67
C ALA A 497 -18.94 -5.86 -9.27
N ASP A 498 -18.36 -5.06 -8.37
CA ASP A 498 -18.01 -5.52 -7.04
C ASP A 498 -17.94 -4.34 -6.05
N TRP A 499 -18.26 -4.62 -4.79
CA TRP A 499 -18.02 -3.76 -3.64
C TRP A 499 -17.13 -4.49 -2.63
N GLU A 500 -15.98 -3.90 -2.32
CA GLU A 500 -15.08 -4.46 -1.31
C GLU A 500 -14.96 -3.56 -0.10
N VAL A 501 -15.19 -4.12 1.09
CA VAL A 501 -15.14 -3.38 2.37
C VAL A 501 -13.92 -3.78 3.17
N PHE A 502 -13.11 -2.78 3.50
CA PHE A 502 -11.89 -3.04 4.27
C PHE A 502 -11.59 -1.96 5.30
N ARG A 503 -10.68 -2.29 6.22
CA ARG A 503 -10.32 -1.45 7.36
C ARG A 503 -8.82 -1.31 7.44
N ILE A 504 -8.36 -0.08 7.69
CA ILE A 504 -6.95 0.21 7.96
C ILE A 504 -6.88 1.01 9.26
N GLY A 505 -6.49 0.34 10.34
CA GLY A 505 -6.67 0.86 11.70
C GLY A 505 -8.16 1.08 11.99
N ASP A 506 -8.51 2.28 12.46
CA ASP A 506 -9.90 2.65 12.78
C ASP A 506 -10.68 3.20 11.56
N ARG A 507 -10.01 3.36 10.41
CA ARG A 507 -10.63 3.91 9.20
C ARG A 507 -11.35 2.80 8.43
N VAL A 508 -12.54 3.12 7.93
CA VAL A 508 -13.39 2.19 7.16
C VAL A 508 -13.47 2.70 5.73
N PHE A 509 -13.18 1.81 4.79
CA PHE A 509 -13.20 2.10 3.37
C PHE A 509 -14.13 1.15 2.62
N LEU A 510 -14.56 1.60 1.46
CA LEU A 510 -15.41 0.87 0.53
C LEU A 510 -14.89 1.14 -0.89
N ALA A 511 -14.42 0.10 -1.59
CA ALA A 511 -13.97 0.18 -2.97
C ALA A 511 -15.06 -0.34 -3.92
N VAL A 512 -15.27 0.34 -5.05
CA VAL A 512 -16.11 -0.18 -6.15
C VAL A 512 -15.25 -0.58 -7.33
N ALA A 513 -15.51 -1.78 -7.86
CA ALA A 513 -15.00 -2.20 -9.16
C ALA A 513 -15.92 -1.67 -10.27
N ASN A 514 -15.45 -0.67 -11.00
CA ASN A 514 -16.18 -0.14 -12.16
C ASN A 514 -15.71 -0.88 -13.43
N SER A 515 -16.61 -1.61 -14.09
CA SER A 515 -16.24 -2.45 -15.23
C SER A 515 -16.32 -1.72 -16.58
N HIS A 516 -17.36 -0.93 -16.83
CA HIS A 516 -17.47 -0.21 -18.10
C HIS A 516 -18.48 0.95 -18.04
N SER A 517 -18.24 1.98 -18.85
CA SER A 517 -19.09 3.17 -18.95
C SER A 517 -19.82 3.23 -20.30
N TYR A 518 -20.91 2.48 -20.43
CA TYR A 518 -21.74 2.42 -21.63
C TYR A 518 -23.00 3.30 -21.52
N ASN A 519 -23.36 3.96 -22.62
CA ASN A 519 -24.61 4.69 -22.78
C ASN A 519 -25.10 4.61 -24.24
N SER A 520 -26.36 4.24 -24.45
CA SER A 520 -26.97 3.96 -25.75
C SER A 520 -26.98 5.14 -26.74
N GLY A 521 -26.61 6.35 -26.31
CA GLY A 521 -26.54 7.56 -27.15
C GLY A 521 -25.14 8.05 -27.52
N MET A 522 -24.06 7.35 -27.16
CA MET A 522 -22.69 7.79 -27.44
C MET A 522 -22.13 7.18 -28.75
N PRO A 523 -21.54 7.98 -29.66
CA PRO A 523 -20.84 7.44 -30.82
C PRO A 523 -19.53 6.74 -30.39
N ALA A 524 -19.24 5.58 -30.98
CA ALA A 524 -17.92 4.94 -30.87
C ALA A 524 -16.85 5.85 -31.53
N PRO A 525 -15.61 5.97 -31.00
CA PRO A 525 -14.91 4.98 -30.18
C PRO A 525 -14.27 5.62 -28.92
N SER A 526 -15.01 5.79 -27.83
CA SER A 526 -14.39 6.01 -26.52
C SER A 526 -14.07 4.66 -25.89
N ASN A 527 -12.85 4.45 -25.38
CA ASN A 527 -12.51 3.21 -24.67
C ASN A 527 -13.39 3.08 -23.41
N PHE A 528 -14.49 2.32 -23.52
CA PHE A 528 -15.51 2.18 -22.48
C PHE A 528 -15.05 1.38 -21.26
N TYR A 529 -13.94 0.63 -21.38
CA TYR A 529 -13.47 -0.33 -20.38
C TYR A 529 -12.29 0.22 -19.56
N ALA A 530 -11.57 1.22 -20.06
CA ALA A 530 -10.55 1.94 -19.30
C ALA A 530 -11.21 3.07 -18.49
N ILE A 531 -11.59 2.77 -17.26
CA ILE A 531 -12.31 3.68 -16.38
C ILE A 531 -11.77 3.63 -14.95
N ASN A 532 -12.02 4.69 -14.19
CA ASN A 532 -11.60 4.74 -12.79
C ASN A 532 -12.54 3.89 -11.94
N SER A 533 -11.96 2.96 -11.19
CA SER A 533 -12.57 2.40 -9.98
C SER A 533 -12.30 3.35 -8.81
N SER A 534 -13.21 3.40 -7.85
CA SER A 534 -13.20 4.43 -6.81
C SER A 534 -13.17 3.81 -5.42
N ILE A 535 -12.34 4.38 -4.55
CA ILE A 535 -12.29 4.06 -3.12
C ILE A 535 -12.96 5.20 -2.36
N TYR A 536 -13.84 4.86 -1.45
CA TYR A 536 -14.54 5.78 -0.57
C TYR A 536 -14.13 5.53 0.88
N GLU A 537 -14.03 6.58 1.67
CA GLU A 537 -13.78 6.53 3.11
C GLU A 537 -15.02 6.99 3.88
N LEU A 538 -15.36 6.27 4.95
CA LEU A 538 -16.42 6.69 5.84
C LEU A 538 -16.01 7.94 6.62
N ASN A 539 -16.66 9.06 6.35
CA ASN A 539 -16.58 10.23 7.20
C ASN A 539 -17.63 10.10 8.31
N ILE A 540 -17.19 9.73 9.52
CA ILE A 540 -18.08 9.51 10.67
C ILE A 540 -18.85 10.78 11.03
N THR A 541 -18.22 11.95 10.95
CA THR A 541 -18.85 13.25 11.27
C THR A 541 -19.92 13.62 10.24
N ALA A 542 -19.64 13.38 8.96
CA ALA A 542 -20.59 13.62 7.87
C ALA A 542 -21.62 12.48 7.69
N GLN A 543 -21.44 11.37 8.41
CA GLN A 543 -22.27 10.16 8.34
C GLN A 543 -22.48 9.67 6.90
N MET A 544 -21.41 9.66 6.10
CA MET A 544 -21.46 9.23 4.71
C MET A 544 -20.09 8.78 4.21
N PHE A 545 -20.08 7.93 3.19
CA PHE A 545 -18.89 7.59 2.44
C PHE A 545 -18.53 8.72 1.48
N VAL A 546 -17.31 9.23 1.60
CA VAL A 546 -16.78 10.30 0.76
C VAL A 546 -15.69 9.71 -0.13
N LYS A 547 -15.66 10.08 -1.41
CA LYS A 547 -14.63 9.59 -2.33
C LYS A 547 -13.25 9.96 -1.78
N PHE A 548 -12.42 8.94 -1.58
CA PHE A 548 -11.05 9.05 -1.09
C PHE A 548 -10.05 9.05 -2.25
N GLN A 549 -10.21 8.14 -3.21
CA GLN A 549 -9.27 7.99 -4.32
C GLN A 549 -9.96 7.40 -5.55
N ASP A 550 -9.48 7.78 -6.73
CA ASP A 550 -9.78 7.09 -7.99
C ASP A 550 -8.53 6.36 -8.48
N LEU A 551 -8.69 5.12 -8.92
CA LEU A 551 -7.65 4.28 -9.50
C LEU A 551 -8.07 3.89 -10.92
N LEU A 552 -7.20 4.15 -11.90
CA LEU A 552 -7.45 3.72 -13.27
C LEU A 552 -7.42 2.19 -13.35
N THR A 553 -8.49 1.61 -13.86
CA THR A 553 -8.69 0.17 -14.00
C THR A 553 -9.21 -0.18 -15.40
N TYR A 554 -9.15 -1.46 -15.74
CA TYR A 554 -9.54 -1.98 -17.05
C TYR A 554 -10.54 -3.11 -16.89
N SER A 555 -11.82 -2.78 -17.03
CA SER A 555 -12.92 -3.69 -16.72
C SER A 555 -12.70 -4.41 -15.40
N ALA A 556 -12.57 -3.63 -14.31
CA ALA A 556 -12.44 -4.18 -12.97
C ALA A 556 -13.70 -5.00 -12.65
N LEU A 557 -13.51 -6.27 -12.30
CA LEU A 557 -14.60 -7.17 -11.93
C LEU A 557 -14.64 -7.48 -10.43
N ASP A 558 -13.55 -7.24 -9.73
CA ASP A 558 -13.38 -7.61 -8.32
C ASP A 558 -12.25 -6.81 -7.67
N TRP A 559 -12.40 -6.54 -6.37
CA TRP A 559 -11.38 -6.01 -5.47
C TRP A 559 -11.22 -6.93 -4.27
N GLU A 560 -9.98 -7.29 -3.96
CA GLU A 560 -9.71 -8.11 -2.77
C GLU A 560 -8.72 -7.40 -1.84
N PHE A 561 -9.09 -7.26 -0.57
CA PHE A 561 -8.24 -6.69 0.46
C PHE A 561 -7.43 -7.75 1.21
N PHE A 562 -6.15 -7.48 1.41
CA PHE A 562 -5.32 -8.33 2.26
C PHE A 562 -4.24 -7.54 3.01
N SER A 563 -3.68 -8.17 4.04
CA SER A 563 -2.60 -7.57 4.83
C SER A 563 -1.41 -8.53 4.94
N VAL A 564 -0.21 -7.97 4.93
CA VAL A 564 1.04 -8.71 5.15
C VAL A 564 1.83 -7.98 6.22
N GLY A 565 1.93 -8.60 7.40
CA GLY A 565 2.41 -7.92 8.59
C GLY A 565 1.53 -6.71 8.93
N ASP A 566 2.13 -5.52 8.96
CA ASP A 566 1.43 -4.26 9.23
C ASP A 566 1.09 -3.48 7.94
N ASP A 567 1.49 -4.00 6.78
CA ASP A 567 1.18 -3.38 5.49
C ASP A 567 -0.18 -3.87 4.97
N SER A 568 -0.98 -2.94 4.45
CA SER A 568 -2.28 -3.22 3.85
C SER A 568 -2.23 -3.07 2.32
N PHE A 569 -2.93 -3.96 1.62
CA PHE A 569 -2.93 -4.05 0.17
C PHE A 569 -4.35 -4.25 -0.37
N LEU A 570 -4.55 -3.81 -1.62
CA LEU A 570 -5.71 -4.14 -2.44
C LEU A 570 -5.23 -4.74 -3.74
N VAL A 571 -5.88 -5.78 -4.24
CA VAL A 571 -5.66 -6.29 -5.60
C VAL A 571 -6.92 -6.12 -6.43
N VAL A 572 -6.77 -5.68 -7.69
CA VAL A 572 -7.88 -5.56 -8.64
C VAL A 572 -7.84 -6.67 -9.68
N ALA A 573 -8.99 -7.27 -9.97
CA ALA A 573 -9.19 -8.12 -11.13
C ALA A 573 -9.47 -7.29 -12.39
N ASN A 574 -8.41 -6.89 -13.11
CA ASN A 574 -8.57 -6.29 -14.43
C ASN A 574 -8.83 -7.38 -15.47
N SER A 575 -10.02 -7.35 -16.09
CA SER A 575 -10.45 -8.44 -16.98
C SER A 575 -10.21 -8.14 -18.46
N PHE A 576 -10.43 -6.91 -18.90
CA PHE A 576 -10.48 -6.55 -20.32
C PHE A 576 -10.19 -5.06 -20.52
N ASP A 577 -9.30 -4.72 -21.46
CA ASP A 577 -8.86 -3.33 -21.72
C ASP A 577 -9.57 -2.64 -22.89
N GLY A 578 -10.51 -3.34 -23.53
CA GLY A 578 -11.17 -2.93 -24.77
C GLY A 578 -10.69 -3.68 -26.01
N PHE A 579 -9.55 -4.38 -25.93
CA PHE A 579 -8.93 -5.10 -27.04
C PHE A 579 -8.61 -6.56 -26.70
N THR A 580 -8.10 -6.83 -25.51
CA THR A 580 -7.64 -8.16 -25.08
C THR A 580 -8.04 -8.47 -23.63
N PHE A 581 -8.14 -9.77 -23.33
CA PHE A 581 -8.33 -10.28 -21.97
C PHE A 581 -6.99 -10.55 -21.24
N SER A 582 -5.85 -10.43 -21.93
CA SER A 582 -4.53 -10.52 -21.31
C SER A 582 -4.15 -9.18 -20.70
N VAL A 583 -4.68 -8.91 -19.50
CA VAL A 583 -4.54 -7.63 -18.80
C VAL A 583 -3.95 -7.88 -17.42
N ASN A 584 -2.99 -7.06 -17.02
CA ASN A 584 -2.39 -7.18 -15.70
C ASN A 584 -3.40 -6.80 -14.61
N SER A 585 -3.62 -7.70 -13.66
CA SER A 585 -4.15 -7.35 -12.34
C SER A 585 -3.08 -6.56 -11.57
N ILE A 586 -3.50 -5.65 -10.70
CA ILE A 586 -2.58 -4.74 -10.01
C ILE A 586 -2.78 -4.88 -8.50
N ILE A 587 -1.69 -5.11 -7.77
CA ILE A 587 -1.65 -4.98 -6.32
C ILE A 587 -1.27 -3.54 -6.00
N TYR A 588 -2.11 -2.84 -5.26
CA TYR A 588 -1.84 -1.54 -4.68
C TYR A 588 -1.48 -1.68 -3.20
N ARG A 589 -0.46 -0.96 -2.77
CA ARG A 589 -0.03 -0.85 -1.38
C ARG A 589 -0.54 0.44 -0.77
N TRP A 590 -1.05 0.35 0.45
CA TRP A 590 -1.42 1.51 1.25
C TRP A 590 -0.18 2.31 1.71
N GLN A 591 -0.19 3.63 1.49
CA GLN A 591 0.90 4.56 1.83
C GLN A 591 0.42 5.73 2.71
N GLY A 592 -0.69 5.56 3.43
CA GLY A 592 -1.21 6.59 4.34
C GLY A 592 -1.82 7.77 3.60
N TYR A 593 -1.16 8.92 3.60
CA TYR A 593 -1.67 10.15 2.97
C TYR A 593 -1.72 10.06 1.44
N GLU A 594 -0.78 9.33 0.83
CA GLU A 594 -0.74 9.11 -0.63
C GLU A 594 -1.81 8.11 -1.11
N GLY A 595 -2.55 7.48 -0.18
CA GLY A 595 -3.55 6.48 -0.49
C GLY A 595 -2.93 5.17 -0.99
N PHE A 596 -3.59 4.51 -1.93
CA PHE A 596 -3.14 3.28 -2.56
C PHE A 596 -2.27 3.56 -3.78
N VAL A 597 -1.07 2.98 -3.81
CA VAL A 597 -0.10 3.12 -4.90
C VAL A 597 0.25 1.75 -5.46
N ALA A 598 0.33 1.63 -6.79
CA ALA A 598 0.66 0.36 -7.44
C ALA A 598 2.01 -0.18 -6.96
N ALA A 599 2.04 -1.44 -6.52
CA ALA A 599 3.20 -2.13 -5.99
C ALA A 599 3.63 -3.30 -6.86
N HIS A 600 2.67 -4.07 -7.40
CA HIS A 600 2.95 -5.20 -8.29
C HIS A 600 1.96 -5.24 -9.46
N HIS A 601 2.45 -5.69 -10.62
CA HIS A 601 1.64 -6.01 -11.78
C HIS A 601 1.68 -7.53 -11.99
N LEU A 602 0.51 -8.16 -11.94
CA LEU A 602 0.35 -9.60 -12.06
C LEU A 602 -0.21 -9.92 -13.45
N PRO A 603 0.53 -10.64 -14.31
CA PRO A 603 0.01 -11.06 -15.61
C PRO A 603 -1.14 -12.05 -15.42
N THR A 604 -2.34 -11.61 -15.76
CA THR A 604 -3.57 -12.40 -15.66
C THR A 604 -4.30 -12.43 -16.99
N VAL A 605 -5.12 -13.46 -17.21
CA VAL A 605 -5.93 -13.61 -18.42
C VAL A 605 -7.39 -13.71 -18.03
N GLY A 606 -8.19 -12.70 -18.40
CA GLY A 606 -9.62 -12.63 -18.10
C GLY A 606 -9.91 -12.80 -16.62
N CYS A 607 -9.08 -12.17 -15.77
CA CYS A 607 -9.22 -12.24 -14.32
C CYS A 607 -10.63 -11.79 -13.93
N ARG A 608 -11.28 -12.54 -13.05
CA ARG A 608 -12.64 -12.23 -12.64
C ARG A 608 -12.83 -12.10 -11.14
N ASP A 609 -11.99 -12.77 -10.36
CA ASP A 609 -12.16 -12.89 -8.92
C ASP A 609 -10.80 -13.15 -8.27
N TRP A 610 -10.55 -12.56 -7.11
CA TRP A 610 -9.39 -12.73 -6.25
C TRP A 610 -9.81 -13.12 -4.84
N GLU A 611 -9.08 -14.06 -4.26
CA GLU A 611 -9.32 -14.51 -2.89
C GLU A 611 -7.99 -14.54 -2.12
N ALA A 612 -7.92 -13.85 -0.99
CA ALA A 612 -6.77 -13.89 -0.10
C ALA A 612 -6.97 -14.93 1.00
N PHE A 613 -5.97 -15.79 1.20
CA PHE A 613 -6.05 -16.81 2.26
C PHE A 613 -4.71 -17.08 2.93
N HIS A 614 -4.79 -17.62 4.14
CA HIS A 614 -3.65 -17.83 5.01
C HIS A 614 -3.60 -19.29 5.46
N THR A 615 -2.39 -19.85 5.50
CA THR A 615 -2.11 -21.16 6.07
C THR A 615 -0.98 -21.05 7.09
N THR A 616 -0.70 -22.15 7.78
CA THR A 616 0.48 -22.22 8.67
C THR A 616 1.80 -22.04 7.93
N GLU A 617 1.83 -22.21 6.60
CA GLU A 617 3.03 -22.14 5.76
C GLU A 617 3.22 -20.79 5.04
N GLY A 618 2.24 -19.89 5.14
CA GLY A 618 2.31 -18.55 4.57
C GLY A 618 0.96 -17.96 4.15
N SER A 619 1.03 -16.81 3.52
CA SER A 619 -0.11 -16.12 2.90
C SER A 619 -0.11 -16.32 1.39
N TYR A 620 -1.30 -16.38 0.81
CA TYR A 620 -1.52 -16.73 -0.58
C TYR A 620 -2.65 -15.88 -1.17
N LEU A 621 -2.63 -15.74 -2.50
CA LEU A 621 -3.73 -15.20 -3.30
C LEU A 621 -4.17 -16.29 -4.28
N LEU A 622 -5.46 -16.39 -4.58
CA LEU A 622 -6.01 -17.25 -5.62
C LEU A 622 -6.82 -16.38 -6.57
N TYR A 623 -6.57 -16.47 -7.88
CA TYR A 623 -7.43 -15.82 -8.86
C TYR A 623 -8.14 -16.82 -9.77
N SER A 624 -9.32 -16.42 -10.23
CA SER A 624 -10.09 -17.12 -11.25
C SER A 624 -9.91 -16.51 -12.65
N SER A 625 -9.98 -17.36 -13.68
CA SER A 625 -10.01 -16.91 -15.07
C SER A 625 -11.32 -17.28 -15.77
N ALA A 626 -11.95 -16.28 -16.37
CA ALA A 626 -13.13 -16.45 -17.22
C ALA A 626 -12.78 -16.81 -18.67
N LYS A 627 -11.50 -17.03 -19.01
CA LYS A 627 -11.02 -17.26 -20.39
C LYS A 627 -10.18 -18.53 -20.55
N GLU A 628 -9.73 -19.12 -19.46
CA GLU A 628 -9.04 -20.41 -19.46
C GLU A 628 -9.58 -21.31 -18.34
N PRO A 629 -9.56 -22.64 -18.53
CA PRO A 629 -9.90 -23.61 -17.49
C PRO A 629 -8.76 -23.74 -16.45
N LEU A 630 -8.13 -22.63 -16.11
CA LEU A 630 -6.98 -22.54 -15.23
C LEU A 630 -7.17 -21.37 -14.28
N SER A 631 -7.08 -21.66 -12.98
CA SER A 631 -6.94 -20.66 -11.92
C SER A 631 -5.52 -20.80 -11.36
N LYS A 632 -4.99 -19.77 -10.69
CA LYS A 632 -3.66 -19.88 -10.08
C LYS A 632 -3.64 -19.42 -8.64
N VAL A 633 -2.92 -20.18 -7.82
CA VAL A 633 -2.51 -19.79 -6.48
C VAL A 633 -1.15 -19.13 -6.57
N LEU A 634 -1.04 -17.98 -5.95
CA LEU A 634 0.19 -17.21 -5.80
C LEU A 634 0.60 -17.20 -4.32
N LYS A 635 1.90 -17.31 -4.04
CA LYS A 635 2.43 -17.22 -2.69
C LYS A 635 2.99 -15.82 -2.44
N LEU A 636 2.59 -15.22 -1.33
CA LEU A 636 3.07 -13.93 -0.87
C LEU A 636 4.38 -14.14 -0.11
N LYS A 637 5.52 -13.74 -0.70
CA LYS A 637 6.82 -13.87 -0.04
C LYS A 637 7.09 -12.68 0.85
N THR A 638 7.39 -12.99 2.11
CA THR A 638 7.66 -12.00 3.14
C THR A 638 9.10 -12.09 3.63
N THR A 639 9.73 -10.94 3.88
CA THR A 639 11.09 -10.86 4.48
C THR A 639 11.09 -10.39 5.92
#